data_AF-A0A6B2XI69-F1
#
_entry.id   AF-A0A6B2XI69-F1
#
_cell.length_a   1.000
_cell.length_b   1.000
_cell.length_c   1.000
_cell.angle_alpha   90.00
_cell.angle_beta   90.00
_cell.angle_gamma   90.00
#
_symmetry.space_group_name_H-M   'P 1'
#
loop_
_entity.id
_entity.type
_entity.pdbx_description
1 polymer ?
#
loop_
_entity_poly.entity_id
_entity_poly.type
_entity_poly.pdbx_seq_one_letter_code
_entity_poly.pdbx_strand_id
1 'polypeptide(L)'
;MAWLRAVWADKDVAEALQHSSPVLAAQVRALCTDGYPALRDVQRAVLSVARYLLRAQHRATPFGLFAGVATAEFGPQARADWGEQHVAVGRAGAEWLAAVVERLELCPDLLERLPVVVNNTVTYRGDRLIVPFQPDVQDDRTRAVEASLALTGPVRAVLTATRAPIRFGTLVEKLQAEFPEAGPEKARQLLAELIQRRVLITGLHAPSTETDALGYLVSQLDVIDAGSLAPVAETVRELHAVQAGLEECTTHGGRDSVAARMRDLVPGLRRHPVALDLRLDAQIVLPEAVAREVARAALVLTRLSSRPYGTAAWNEYHQRFYERYGIGTMVPLAEVVADSGTGYPEGYPGTPAGARRPRVSARDDALVRLAQAAALDGRDEVILTDEQIEALDVGPDEPRLPPHLEIGVRVHSASLEELQLGRFRLEVMSVSRGVGVSTGRFLSVLAPADREALVAELADLPAADGNTMPAQLSFPPLLPESAHVTRSPQVLPAVISLQEHRVPQDTVLTPEDLTVGCDGRRMYLAVPERGHRVEAVGMHALNLHTHTPPLVRFLTELSRAQCAQVTVFDWGAAAAMPFLPRLRYGRTALAPARWRLEASELPGQARPRAEWDTALSEWRARRRLPRRVYLVEDDRRLFLDLDEAGHRALLRRHLDHSRLAVLVEAPEPEAYGWCGGRAHEVVVPLKATGPSAWPPLPAPSRARALSSTQMQTPAASSVLLAALYGDPRRQDVLLSQYLPGLLQRLGNPPWWFIRFRDPDQHLRVRIALPDPQAFADTARTVSAWADELRSVGLLADLRYPTSYREMGRWGSGAAWEAAEEVFRADSRAVLAQLAQPQRPSQRTLVAAHTVAIASAFLGTIEAGMRWLIDHVSPTAPVPVPRPQFTEAVRLADPSDDWSALRSVPGGDAIVSGWVDREAALATYRPHLPGPGTQGIAVDDVLTSLLHVHFVRHVAVNFPEEEVCLYLARAAALAWTARTKGRAS
;
A
#
# COMPACT_ATOMS: atom_id res chain seq x y z
N MET A 1 -34.67 0.61 -36.25
CA MET A 1 -33.86 0.98 -37.42
C MET A 1 -33.74 2.48 -37.64
N ALA A 2 -34.84 3.25 -37.74
CA ALA A 2 -34.76 4.70 -37.97
C ALA A 2 -33.83 5.44 -36.99
N TRP A 3 -33.99 5.21 -35.68
CA TRP A 3 -33.11 5.79 -34.65
C TRP A 3 -31.63 5.40 -34.84
N LEU A 4 -31.35 4.11 -35.10
CA LEU A 4 -29.98 3.63 -35.27
C LEU A 4 -29.30 4.28 -36.49
N ARG A 5 -30.02 4.41 -37.61
CA ARG A 5 -29.53 5.09 -38.82
C ARG A 5 -29.31 6.59 -38.59
N ALA A 6 -30.18 7.24 -37.82
CA ALA A 6 -30.04 8.65 -37.49
C ALA A 6 -28.79 8.90 -36.62
N VAL A 7 -28.59 8.10 -35.56
CA VAL A 7 -27.37 8.19 -34.72
C VAL A 7 -26.11 7.85 -35.52
N TRP A 8 -26.17 6.85 -36.40
CA TRP A 8 -25.02 6.45 -37.23
C TRP A 8 -24.69 7.46 -38.34
N ALA A 9 -25.60 8.38 -38.67
CA ALA A 9 -25.33 9.46 -39.62
C ALA A 9 -24.49 10.59 -39.01
N ASP A 10 -24.43 10.69 -37.68
CA ASP A 10 -23.50 11.55 -36.97
C ASP A 10 -22.09 10.96 -37.07
N LYS A 11 -21.21 11.68 -37.77
CA LYS A 11 -19.87 11.20 -38.10
C LYS A 11 -18.99 11.09 -36.85
N ASP A 12 -19.14 11.97 -35.88
CA ASP A 12 -18.31 11.99 -34.67
C ASP A 12 -18.67 10.80 -33.78
N VAL A 13 -19.98 10.51 -33.66
CA VAL A 13 -20.46 9.33 -32.93
C VAL A 13 -20.01 8.03 -33.61
N ALA A 14 -20.16 7.95 -34.94
CA ALA A 14 -19.74 6.78 -35.71
C ALA A 14 -18.23 6.55 -35.60
N GLU A 15 -17.43 7.61 -35.66
CA GLU A 15 -15.97 7.55 -35.52
C GLU A 15 -15.56 7.09 -34.10
N ALA A 16 -16.10 7.73 -33.05
CA ALA A 16 -15.80 7.35 -31.67
C ALA A 16 -16.19 5.89 -31.37
N LEU A 17 -17.30 5.40 -31.96
CA LEU A 17 -17.71 4.00 -31.90
C LEU A 17 -16.76 3.08 -32.67
N GLN A 18 -16.33 3.45 -33.87
CA GLN A 18 -15.37 2.69 -34.67
C GLN A 18 -14.04 2.50 -33.95
N HIS A 19 -13.57 3.52 -33.23
CA HIS A 19 -12.36 3.44 -32.42
C HIS A 19 -12.55 2.58 -31.17
N SER A 20 -13.59 2.87 -30.38
CA SER A 20 -13.80 2.24 -29.07
C SER A 20 -14.35 0.81 -29.12
N SER A 21 -15.10 0.46 -30.18
CA SER A 21 -15.68 -0.87 -30.38
C SER A 21 -15.78 -1.21 -31.87
N PRO A 22 -14.66 -1.57 -32.52
CA PRO A 22 -14.64 -1.88 -33.95
C PRO A 22 -15.66 -2.95 -34.37
N VAL A 23 -15.88 -3.96 -33.51
CA VAL A 23 -16.84 -5.05 -33.73
C VAL A 23 -18.28 -4.52 -33.74
N LEU A 24 -18.65 -3.67 -32.77
CA LEU A 24 -19.99 -3.06 -32.73
C LEU A 24 -20.20 -2.14 -33.93
N ALA A 25 -19.20 -1.33 -34.29
CA ALA A 25 -19.26 -0.45 -35.45
C ALA A 25 -19.47 -1.24 -36.77
N ALA A 26 -18.75 -2.35 -36.95
CA ALA A 26 -18.95 -3.24 -38.09
C ALA A 26 -20.36 -3.84 -38.12
N GLN A 27 -20.87 -4.28 -36.96
CA GLN A 27 -22.24 -4.79 -36.83
C GLN A 27 -23.29 -3.73 -37.18
N VAL A 28 -23.13 -2.50 -36.69
CA VAL A 28 -24.07 -1.40 -36.98
C VAL A 28 -24.06 -1.06 -38.46
N ARG A 29 -22.89 -1.00 -39.11
CA ARG A 29 -22.79 -0.81 -40.57
C ARG A 29 -23.56 -1.88 -41.34
N ALA A 30 -23.33 -3.16 -41.02
CA ALA A 30 -24.02 -4.27 -41.67
C ALA A 30 -25.55 -4.17 -41.51
N LEU A 31 -26.03 -3.87 -40.30
CA LEU A 31 -27.47 -3.70 -40.02
C LEU A 31 -28.06 -2.49 -40.75
N CYS A 32 -27.31 -1.40 -40.91
CA CYS A 32 -27.77 -0.21 -41.61
C CYS A 32 -27.93 -0.45 -43.12
N THR A 33 -27.08 -1.29 -43.71
CA THR A 33 -27.10 -1.68 -45.12
C THR A 33 -28.04 -2.83 -45.46
N ASP A 34 -28.41 -3.65 -44.48
CA ASP A 34 -29.35 -4.75 -44.66
C ASP A 34 -30.80 -4.24 -44.88
N GLY A 35 -31.48 -4.83 -45.86
CA GLY A 35 -32.88 -4.54 -46.17
C GLY A 35 -33.85 -5.11 -45.13
N TYR A 36 -33.52 -6.26 -44.52
CA TYR A 36 -34.38 -6.97 -43.58
C TYR A 36 -33.60 -7.54 -42.37
N PRO A 37 -32.96 -6.69 -41.56
CA PRO A 37 -32.16 -7.16 -40.43
C PRO A 37 -33.03 -7.83 -39.36
N ALA A 38 -32.50 -8.90 -38.76
CA ALA A 38 -33.17 -9.62 -37.69
C ALA A 38 -33.44 -8.71 -36.48
N LEU A 39 -34.69 -8.71 -35.99
CA LEU A 39 -35.14 -7.81 -34.92
C LEU A 39 -34.27 -7.89 -33.66
N ARG A 40 -33.83 -9.10 -33.30
CA ARG A 40 -32.99 -9.35 -32.12
C ARG A 40 -31.64 -8.64 -32.23
N ASP A 41 -31.01 -8.65 -33.40
CA ASP A 41 -29.69 -8.04 -33.61
C ASP A 41 -29.81 -6.51 -33.65
N VAL A 42 -30.88 -5.99 -34.25
CA VAL A 42 -31.20 -4.56 -34.20
C VAL A 42 -31.38 -4.10 -32.75
N GLN A 43 -32.14 -4.82 -31.94
CA GLN A 43 -32.36 -4.45 -30.53
C GLN A 43 -31.06 -4.46 -29.72
N ARG A 44 -30.21 -5.49 -29.90
CA ARG A 44 -28.90 -5.55 -29.24
C ARG A 44 -28.00 -4.39 -29.64
N ALA A 45 -27.89 -4.10 -30.94
CA ALA A 45 -27.08 -3.00 -31.45
C ALA A 45 -27.59 -1.64 -30.94
N VAL A 46 -28.91 -1.40 -30.96
CA VAL A 46 -29.53 -0.17 -30.46
C VAL A 46 -29.20 0.07 -28.99
N LEU A 47 -29.35 -0.94 -28.13
CA LEU A 47 -29.05 -0.78 -26.69
C LEU A 47 -27.56 -0.54 -26.46
N SER A 48 -26.67 -1.20 -27.20
CA SER A 48 -25.22 -0.96 -27.11
C SER A 48 -24.85 0.44 -27.57
N VAL A 49 -25.37 0.92 -28.72
CA VAL A 49 -25.12 2.27 -29.23
C VAL A 49 -25.68 3.33 -28.26
N ALA A 50 -26.87 3.09 -27.68
CA ALA A 50 -27.45 4.00 -26.69
C ALA A 50 -26.55 4.18 -25.46
N ARG A 51 -25.90 3.11 -24.98
CA ARG A 51 -24.92 3.19 -23.88
C ARG A 51 -23.72 4.06 -24.23
N TYR A 52 -23.20 3.96 -25.46
CA TYR A 52 -22.09 4.80 -25.91
C TYR A 52 -22.50 6.26 -26.10
N LEU A 53 -23.71 6.52 -26.60
CA LEU A 53 -24.23 7.88 -26.70
C LEU A 53 -24.40 8.52 -25.31
N LEU A 54 -24.97 7.79 -24.36
CA LEU A 54 -25.09 8.24 -22.96
C LEU A 54 -23.73 8.44 -22.30
N ARG A 55 -22.73 7.62 -22.65
CA ARG A 55 -21.34 7.85 -22.22
C ARG A 55 -20.83 9.19 -22.74
N ALA A 56 -20.96 9.45 -24.05
CA ALA A 56 -20.49 10.67 -24.69
C ALA A 56 -21.09 11.93 -24.04
N GLN A 57 -22.36 11.86 -23.63
CA GLN A 57 -23.09 13.00 -23.08
C GLN A 57 -22.86 13.23 -21.58
N HIS A 58 -22.63 12.16 -20.79
CA HIS A 58 -22.72 12.24 -19.33
C HIS A 58 -21.51 11.70 -18.56
N ARG A 59 -20.49 11.14 -19.22
CA ARG A 59 -19.33 10.55 -18.55
C ARG A 59 -18.03 11.25 -18.93
N ALA A 60 -17.47 11.98 -17.96
CA ALA A 60 -16.21 12.71 -18.10
C ALA A 60 -14.94 11.84 -18.09
N THR A 61 -15.05 10.53 -17.82
CA THR A 61 -13.87 9.64 -17.76
C THR A 61 -13.19 9.54 -19.13
N PRO A 62 -11.92 9.98 -19.28
CA PRO A 62 -11.21 10.00 -20.56
C PRO A 62 -11.22 8.64 -21.26
N PHE A 63 -11.62 8.61 -22.54
CA PHE A 63 -11.69 7.38 -23.32
C PHE A 63 -11.82 7.65 -24.81
N GLY A 64 -10.71 7.49 -25.55
CA GLY A 64 -10.67 7.71 -26.98
C GLY A 64 -11.15 9.12 -27.33
N LEU A 65 -12.18 9.20 -28.16
CA LEU A 65 -12.77 10.46 -28.63
C LEU A 65 -14.00 10.92 -27.83
N PHE A 66 -14.44 10.17 -26.82
CA PHE A 66 -15.65 10.53 -26.06
C PHE A 66 -15.42 11.58 -24.98
N ALA A 67 -14.23 11.60 -24.39
CA ALA A 67 -13.85 12.51 -23.32
C ALA A 67 -12.32 12.65 -23.29
N GLY A 68 -11.85 13.83 -22.88
CA GLY A 68 -10.44 14.17 -22.84
C GLY A 68 -10.02 14.83 -21.54
N VAL A 69 -8.82 15.40 -21.55
CA VAL A 69 -8.19 16.06 -20.40
C VAL A 69 -7.69 17.45 -20.76
N ALA A 70 -7.76 18.36 -19.79
CA ALA A 70 -7.12 19.68 -19.81
C ALA A 70 -6.69 20.03 -18.37
N THR A 71 -5.81 21.00 -18.22
CA THR A 71 -5.46 21.58 -16.92
C THR A 71 -6.57 22.49 -16.41
N ALA A 72 -6.63 22.64 -15.10
CA ALA A 72 -7.47 23.62 -14.43
C ALA A 72 -6.66 24.29 -13.32
N GLU A 73 -6.84 25.59 -13.16
CA GLU A 73 -6.13 26.39 -12.17
C GLU A 73 -7.07 26.83 -11.05
N PHE A 74 -6.52 27.16 -9.88
CA PHE A 74 -7.24 27.89 -8.85
C PHE A 74 -6.85 29.37 -8.91
N GLY A 75 -7.84 30.25 -8.97
CA GLY A 75 -7.60 31.67 -9.12
C GLY A 75 -8.75 32.55 -8.62
N PRO A 76 -8.58 33.89 -8.67
CA PRO A 76 -9.55 34.84 -8.12
C PRO A 76 -10.82 35.00 -8.97
N GLN A 77 -10.79 34.62 -10.25
CA GLN A 77 -11.91 34.75 -11.19
C GLN A 77 -12.22 33.40 -11.83
N ALA A 78 -13.43 32.88 -11.61
CA ALA A 78 -13.93 31.66 -12.24
C ALA A 78 -14.01 31.82 -13.76
N ARG A 79 -13.51 30.82 -14.50
CA ARG A 79 -13.55 30.77 -15.98
C ARG A 79 -13.79 29.35 -16.46
N ALA A 80 -14.50 29.22 -17.57
CA ALA A 80 -14.74 27.94 -18.24
C ALA A 80 -14.86 28.17 -19.75
N ASP A 81 -13.74 28.52 -20.38
CA ASP A 81 -13.68 28.79 -21.81
C ASP A 81 -13.42 27.48 -22.57
N TRP A 82 -14.24 27.20 -23.57
CA TRP A 82 -14.17 25.98 -24.38
C TRP A 82 -13.96 26.35 -25.85
N GLY A 83 -12.86 25.88 -26.43
CA GLY A 83 -12.63 25.96 -27.87
C GLY A 83 -13.05 24.68 -28.60
N GLU A 84 -12.76 24.65 -29.90
CA GLU A 84 -13.09 23.53 -30.80
C GLU A 84 -11.83 22.76 -31.25
N GLN A 85 -10.63 23.24 -30.93
CA GLN A 85 -9.37 22.70 -31.44
C GLN A 85 -8.82 21.56 -30.57
N HIS A 86 -9.69 20.59 -30.23
CA HIS A 86 -9.28 19.41 -29.47
C HIS A 86 -8.27 18.57 -30.26
N VAL A 87 -7.26 18.04 -29.58
CA VAL A 87 -6.17 17.31 -30.23
C VAL A 87 -6.19 15.84 -29.80
N ALA A 88 -6.46 14.95 -30.76
CA ALA A 88 -6.33 13.52 -30.55
C ALA A 88 -4.85 13.11 -30.59
N VAL A 89 -4.31 12.66 -29.47
CA VAL A 89 -2.92 12.20 -29.34
C VAL A 89 -2.87 10.70 -29.61
N GLY A 90 -2.30 10.33 -30.75
CA GLY A 90 -2.16 8.93 -31.20
C GLY A 90 -0.94 8.23 -30.62
N ARG A 91 -1.13 7.00 -30.13
CA ARG A 91 -0.05 6.10 -29.69
C ARG A 91 -0.27 4.70 -30.26
N ALA A 92 0.82 3.95 -30.45
CA ALA A 92 0.73 2.55 -30.83
C ALA A 92 0.05 1.72 -29.73
N GLY A 93 -0.97 0.95 -30.11
CA GLY A 93 -1.75 0.10 -29.22
C GLY A 93 -0.89 -0.96 -28.53
N ALA A 94 -1.10 -1.17 -27.23
CA ALA A 94 -0.25 -2.06 -26.41
C ALA A 94 -0.31 -3.53 -26.86
N GLU A 95 -1.48 -4.01 -27.31
CA GLU A 95 -1.62 -5.35 -27.90
C GLU A 95 -0.80 -5.48 -29.18
N TRP A 96 -0.88 -4.48 -30.06
CA TRP A 96 -0.14 -4.45 -31.32
C TRP A 96 1.38 -4.36 -31.08
N LEU A 97 1.81 -3.47 -30.19
CA LEU A 97 3.24 -3.28 -29.90
C LEU A 97 3.86 -4.53 -29.28
N ALA A 98 3.16 -5.20 -28.37
CA ALA A 98 3.62 -6.46 -27.79
C ALA A 98 3.81 -7.54 -28.86
N ALA A 99 2.87 -7.67 -29.80
CA ALA A 99 2.96 -8.63 -30.91
C ALA A 99 4.12 -8.31 -31.87
N VAL A 100 4.38 -7.02 -32.14
CA VAL A 100 5.55 -6.59 -32.93
C VAL A 100 6.85 -7.00 -32.23
N VAL A 101 6.98 -6.69 -30.93
CA VAL A 101 8.20 -7.03 -30.17
C VAL A 101 8.40 -8.54 -30.13
N GLU A 102 7.36 -9.32 -29.86
CA GLU A 102 7.43 -10.80 -29.86
C GLU A 102 7.92 -11.33 -31.22
N ARG A 103 7.39 -10.80 -32.34
CA ARG A 103 7.83 -11.18 -33.69
C ARG A 103 9.30 -10.82 -33.95
N LEU A 104 9.76 -9.67 -33.47
CA LEU A 104 11.17 -9.26 -33.60
C LEU A 104 12.09 -10.17 -32.77
N GLU A 105 11.68 -10.53 -31.55
CA GLU A 105 12.44 -11.44 -30.65
C GLU A 105 12.52 -12.88 -31.19
N LEU A 106 11.67 -13.27 -32.13
CA LEU A 106 11.76 -14.57 -32.81
C LEU A 106 12.82 -14.60 -33.94
N CYS A 107 13.42 -13.47 -34.32
CA CYS A 107 14.44 -13.40 -35.36
C CYS A 107 15.86 -13.62 -34.80
N PRO A 108 16.54 -14.74 -35.12
CA PRO A 108 17.87 -15.02 -34.56
C PRO A 108 18.92 -13.98 -34.95
N ASP A 109 18.93 -13.55 -36.22
CA ASP A 109 19.89 -12.56 -36.73
C ASP A 109 19.76 -11.20 -36.02
N LEU A 110 18.54 -10.83 -35.63
CA LEU A 110 18.29 -9.63 -34.86
C LEU A 110 18.71 -9.81 -33.40
N LEU A 111 18.37 -10.95 -32.78
CA LEU A 111 18.76 -11.27 -31.41
C LEU A 111 20.27 -11.11 -31.22
N GLU A 112 21.09 -11.61 -32.14
CA GLU A 112 22.56 -11.48 -32.12
C GLU A 112 23.07 -10.04 -31.94
N ARG A 113 22.26 -9.03 -32.31
CA ARG A 113 22.58 -7.60 -32.16
C ARG A 113 21.99 -6.95 -30.90
N LEU A 114 20.99 -7.56 -30.28
CA LEU A 114 20.23 -6.95 -29.19
C LEU A 114 20.97 -7.02 -27.85
N PRO A 115 20.94 -5.95 -27.04
CA PRO A 115 21.30 -6.04 -25.64
C PRO A 115 20.21 -6.79 -24.86
N VAL A 116 20.65 -7.61 -23.90
CA VAL A 116 19.82 -8.34 -22.96
C VAL A 116 20.29 -8.09 -21.53
N VAL A 117 19.35 -8.06 -20.59
CA VAL A 117 19.61 -7.96 -19.16
C VAL A 117 18.79 -9.01 -18.41
N VAL A 118 19.27 -9.44 -17.24
CA VAL A 118 18.46 -10.29 -16.36
C VAL A 118 17.25 -9.54 -15.83
N ASN A 119 16.12 -10.23 -15.75
CA ASN A 119 14.97 -9.76 -15.00
C ASN A 119 15.34 -9.62 -13.51
N ASN A 120 15.42 -8.38 -13.02
CA ASN A 120 15.83 -8.05 -11.65
C ASN A 120 14.84 -8.47 -10.54
N THR A 121 13.78 -9.23 -10.88
CA THR A 121 12.83 -9.81 -9.93
C THR A 121 12.95 -11.32 -9.80
N VAL A 122 13.86 -11.98 -10.53
CA VAL A 122 14.07 -13.42 -10.38
C VAL A 122 14.59 -13.77 -8.99
N THR A 123 14.12 -14.89 -8.46
CA THR A 123 14.52 -15.38 -7.12
C THR A 123 14.98 -16.84 -7.20
N TYR A 124 15.50 -17.35 -6.09
CA TYR A 124 16.04 -18.71 -5.99
C TYR A 124 15.26 -19.53 -4.98
N ARG A 125 14.90 -20.76 -5.34
CA ARG A 125 14.35 -21.76 -4.42
C ARG A 125 15.09 -23.08 -4.59
N GLY A 126 16.01 -23.38 -3.68
CA GLY A 126 16.89 -24.54 -3.79
C GLY A 126 17.73 -24.48 -5.07
N ASP A 127 17.60 -25.50 -5.92
CA ASP A 127 18.26 -25.60 -7.22
C ASP A 127 17.42 -25.02 -8.38
N ARG A 128 16.40 -24.21 -8.08
CA ARG A 128 15.49 -23.63 -9.05
C ARG A 128 15.62 -22.12 -9.13
N LEU A 129 15.56 -21.60 -10.36
CA LEU A 129 15.34 -20.19 -10.66
C LEU A 129 13.84 -19.93 -10.80
N ILE A 130 13.33 -18.92 -10.13
CA ILE A 130 11.92 -18.54 -10.12
C ILE A 130 11.74 -17.21 -10.84
N VAL A 131 10.80 -17.15 -11.78
CA VAL A 131 10.35 -15.91 -12.44
C VAL A 131 8.94 -15.59 -11.93
N PRO A 132 8.77 -14.66 -10.99
CA PRO A 132 7.61 -14.67 -10.10
C PRO A 132 6.30 -14.06 -10.67
N PHE A 133 6.30 -13.46 -11.86
CA PHE A 133 5.18 -12.63 -12.34
C PHE A 133 4.75 -12.92 -13.79
N GLN A 134 4.58 -14.20 -14.13
CA GLN A 134 4.02 -14.58 -15.42
C GLN A 134 2.49 -14.42 -15.42
N PRO A 135 1.88 -13.93 -16.50
CA PRO A 135 0.42 -13.86 -16.60
C PRO A 135 -0.17 -15.26 -16.79
N ASP A 136 -1.18 -15.60 -15.99
CA ASP A 136 -2.08 -16.73 -16.24
C ASP A 136 -3.51 -16.20 -16.36
N VAL A 137 -4.18 -16.58 -17.45
CA VAL A 137 -5.55 -16.16 -17.78
C VAL A 137 -6.44 -17.40 -17.66
N GLN A 138 -7.02 -17.59 -16.48
CA GLN A 138 -8.05 -18.60 -16.21
C GLN A 138 -9.34 -17.90 -15.73
N ASP A 139 -10.50 -18.34 -16.22
CA ASP A 139 -11.83 -17.88 -15.77
C ASP A 139 -12.02 -16.35 -15.73
N ASP A 140 -11.60 -15.62 -16.79
CA ASP A 140 -11.67 -14.14 -16.89
C ASP A 140 -10.96 -13.37 -15.75
N ARG A 141 -10.13 -14.04 -14.95
CA ARG A 141 -9.32 -13.43 -13.88
C ARG A 141 -7.84 -13.63 -14.17
N THR A 142 -7.14 -12.53 -14.37
CA THR A 142 -5.67 -12.55 -14.46
C THR A 142 -5.09 -12.88 -13.10
N ARG A 143 -4.20 -13.87 -13.05
CA ARG A 143 -3.37 -14.16 -11.87
C ARG A 143 -1.90 -14.06 -12.25
N ALA A 144 -1.08 -13.65 -11.29
CA ALA A 144 0.36 -13.84 -11.39
C ALA A 144 0.68 -15.29 -11.01
N VAL A 145 1.36 -16.01 -11.89
CA VAL A 145 1.95 -17.32 -11.62
C VAL A 145 3.45 -17.23 -11.73
N GLU A 146 4.14 -18.20 -11.14
CA GLU A 146 5.59 -18.26 -11.17
C GLU A 146 6.04 -19.31 -12.19
N ALA A 147 7.01 -18.97 -13.03
CA ALA A 147 7.73 -19.97 -13.81
C ALA A 147 8.94 -20.46 -13.01
N SER A 148 9.21 -21.77 -13.08
CA SER A 148 10.34 -22.39 -12.39
C SER A 148 11.24 -23.11 -13.39
N LEU A 149 12.54 -22.80 -13.37
CA LEU A 149 13.56 -23.41 -14.22
C LEU A 149 14.66 -24.04 -13.36
N ALA A 150 15.33 -25.06 -13.88
CA ALA A 150 16.50 -25.63 -13.22
C ALA A 150 17.67 -24.62 -13.27
N LEU A 151 18.31 -24.38 -12.13
CA LEU A 151 19.46 -23.48 -12.03
C LEU A 151 20.75 -24.25 -12.39
N THR A 152 20.93 -24.52 -13.67
CA THR A 152 22.13 -25.24 -14.17
C THR A 152 23.36 -24.33 -14.18
N GLY A 153 24.56 -24.91 -14.37
CA GLY A 153 25.81 -24.14 -14.53
C GLY A 153 25.72 -23.04 -15.60
N PRO A 154 25.30 -23.36 -16.84
CA PRO A 154 25.10 -22.37 -17.89
C PRO A 154 24.12 -21.25 -17.52
N VAL A 155 22.99 -21.57 -16.86
CA VAL A 155 22.03 -20.54 -16.42
C VAL A 155 22.67 -19.59 -15.39
N ARG A 156 23.47 -20.09 -14.43
CA ARG A 156 24.18 -19.23 -13.48
C ARG A 156 25.19 -18.31 -14.17
N ALA A 157 25.90 -18.81 -15.18
CA ALA A 157 26.83 -18.01 -15.97
C ALA A 157 26.10 -16.88 -16.70
N VAL A 158 24.93 -17.17 -17.30
CA VAL A 158 24.05 -16.15 -17.91
C VAL A 158 23.67 -15.08 -16.89
N LEU A 159 23.05 -15.46 -15.76
CA LEU A 159 22.58 -14.51 -14.75
C LEU A 159 23.70 -13.58 -14.26
N THR A 160 24.92 -14.12 -14.12
CA THR A 160 26.10 -13.34 -13.72
C THR A 160 26.51 -12.35 -14.80
N ALA A 161 26.56 -12.78 -16.06
CA ALA A 161 27.00 -11.98 -17.20
C ALA A 161 25.99 -10.89 -17.61
N THR A 162 24.71 -11.06 -17.27
CA THR A 162 23.60 -10.17 -17.67
C THR A 162 23.13 -9.24 -16.56
N ARG A 163 23.92 -9.02 -15.50
CA ARG A 163 23.61 -8.01 -14.45
C ARG A 163 23.57 -6.58 -15.00
N ALA A 164 24.35 -6.31 -16.03
CA ALA A 164 24.26 -5.12 -16.86
C ALA A 164 23.93 -5.54 -18.30
N PRO A 165 23.33 -4.63 -19.10
CA PRO A 165 23.03 -4.93 -20.50
C PRO A 165 24.27 -5.45 -21.26
N ILE A 166 24.11 -6.61 -21.90
CA ILE A 166 25.14 -7.23 -22.74
C ILE A 166 24.52 -7.67 -24.06
N ARG A 167 25.24 -7.51 -25.16
CA ARG A 167 24.79 -7.99 -26.47
C ARG A 167 24.65 -9.51 -26.48
N PHE A 168 23.55 -10.02 -27.02
CA PHE A 168 23.25 -11.45 -27.09
C PHE A 168 24.38 -12.26 -27.72
N GLY A 169 24.93 -11.83 -28.87
CA GLY A 169 26.01 -12.57 -29.53
C GLY A 169 27.28 -12.66 -28.69
N THR A 170 27.62 -11.59 -27.97
CA THR A 170 28.74 -11.61 -27.01
C THR A 170 28.44 -12.55 -25.83
N LEU A 171 27.18 -12.65 -25.40
CA LEU A 171 26.78 -13.60 -24.35
C LEU A 171 26.86 -15.05 -24.85
N VAL A 172 26.50 -15.31 -26.11
CA VAL A 172 26.67 -16.62 -26.77
C VAL A 172 28.15 -17.01 -26.80
N GLU A 173 29.04 -16.11 -27.21
CA GLU A 173 30.50 -16.34 -27.23
C GLU A 173 31.05 -16.66 -25.82
N LYS A 174 30.61 -15.92 -24.80
CA LYS A 174 31.00 -16.17 -23.40
C LYS A 174 30.57 -17.55 -22.93
N LEU A 175 29.34 -17.95 -23.22
CA LEU A 175 28.85 -19.29 -22.85
C LEU A 175 29.61 -20.40 -23.59
N GLN A 176 29.98 -20.19 -24.85
CA GLN A 176 30.77 -21.16 -25.61
C GLN A 176 32.19 -21.30 -25.05
N ALA A 177 32.80 -20.20 -24.62
CA ALA A 177 34.12 -20.23 -23.99
C ALA A 177 34.11 -20.99 -22.66
N GLU A 178 33.06 -20.85 -21.86
CA GLU A 178 32.93 -21.53 -20.56
C GLU A 178 32.42 -22.98 -20.68
N PHE A 179 31.57 -23.27 -21.66
CA PHE A 179 30.93 -24.58 -21.89
C PHE A 179 31.13 -25.07 -23.34
N PRO A 180 32.37 -25.38 -23.76
CA PRO A 180 32.69 -25.69 -25.16
C PRO A 180 32.00 -26.95 -25.70
N GLU A 181 31.68 -27.91 -24.83
CA GLU A 181 31.05 -29.19 -25.21
C GLU A 181 29.59 -29.05 -25.67
N ALA A 182 28.91 -27.94 -25.33
CA ALA A 182 27.50 -27.74 -25.67
C ALA A 182 27.28 -27.35 -27.15
N GLY A 183 28.27 -26.71 -27.77
CA GLY A 183 28.17 -26.16 -29.12
C GLY A 183 27.34 -24.87 -29.21
N PRO A 184 27.50 -24.09 -30.30
CA PRO A 184 26.96 -22.74 -30.42
C PRO A 184 25.43 -22.69 -30.47
N GLU A 185 24.80 -23.66 -31.14
CA GLU A 185 23.34 -23.70 -31.31
C GLU A 185 22.61 -23.94 -29.99
N LYS A 186 23.15 -24.77 -29.09
CA LYS A 186 22.53 -24.98 -27.77
C LYS A 186 22.60 -23.74 -26.90
N ALA A 187 23.70 -22.97 -26.97
CA ALA A 187 23.81 -21.69 -26.27
C ALA A 187 22.76 -20.69 -26.76
N ARG A 188 22.58 -20.58 -28.09
CA ARG A 188 21.52 -19.73 -28.68
C ARG A 188 20.13 -20.16 -28.25
N GLN A 189 19.82 -21.45 -28.34
CA GLN A 189 18.52 -22.00 -27.93
C GLN A 189 18.24 -21.75 -26.45
N LEU A 190 19.23 -21.96 -25.58
CA LEU A 190 19.11 -21.66 -24.15
C LEU A 190 18.78 -20.18 -23.93
N LEU A 191 19.56 -19.27 -24.51
CA LEU A 191 19.33 -17.83 -24.31
C LEU A 191 17.97 -17.37 -24.87
N ALA A 192 17.57 -17.90 -26.03
CA ALA A 192 16.25 -17.64 -26.60
C ALA A 192 15.12 -18.15 -25.69
N GLU A 193 15.26 -19.35 -25.10
CA GLU A 193 14.31 -19.86 -24.11
C GLU A 193 14.26 -18.97 -22.87
N LEU A 194 15.40 -18.48 -22.38
CA LEU A 194 15.45 -17.56 -21.24
C LEU A 194 14.77 -16.22 -21.53
N ILE A 195 14.80 -15.71 -22.77
CA ILE A 195 14.02 -14.55 -23.19
C ILE A 195 12.52 -14.88 -23.20
N GLN A 196 12.11 -15.99 -23.82
CA GLN A 196 10.71 -16.43 -23.87
C GLN A 196 10.11 -16.64 -22.48
N ARG A 197 10.92 -17.10 -21.52
CA ARG A 197 10.53 -17.30 -20.12
C ARG A 197 10.67 -16.04 -19.26
N ARG A 198 11.04 -14.89 -19.86
CA ARG A 198 11.30 -13.60 -19.20
C ARG A 198 12.32 -13.66 -18.06
N VAL A 199 13.27 -14.60 -18.15
CA VAL A 199 14.50 -14.57 -17.33
C VAL A 199 15.42 -13.48 -17.85
N LEU A 200 15.50 -13.34 -19.17
CA LEU A 200 16.17 -12.23 -19.85
C LEU A 200 15.14 -11.29 -20.48
N ILE A 201 15.48 -10.01 -20.51
CA ILE A 201 14.67 -8.95 -21.10
C ILE A 201 15.52 -8.28 -22.17
N THR A 202 14.99 -8.16 -23.39
CA THR A 202 15.69 -7.50 -24.49
C THR A 202 15.54 -5.98 -24.41
N GLY A 203 16.46 -5.25 -25.06
CA GLY A 203 16.36 -3.79 -25.22
C GLY A 203 15.16 -3.31 -26.04
N LEU A 204 14.31 -4.18 -26.59
CA LEU A 204 13.11 -3.77 -27.35
C LEU A 204 11.96 -3.32 -26.45
N HIS A 205 11.96 -3.72 -25.17
CA HIS A 205 10.87 -3.43 -24.24
C HIS A 205 11.05 -2.05 -23.61
N ALA A 206 10.30 -1.07 -24.10
CA ALA A 206 10.29 0.29 -23.56
C ALA A 206 9.87 0.31 -22.09
N PRO A 207 10.71 0.85 -21.17
CA PRO A 207 10.34 1.05 -19.77
C PRO A 207 9.01 1.81 -19.63
N SER A 208 8.27 1.60 -18.54
CA SER A 208 6.99 2.28 -18.32
C SER A 208 7.12 3.80 -18.14
N THR A 209 8.31 4.33 -17.83
CA THR A 209 8.56 5.78 -17.88
C THR A 209 8.60 6.35 -19.30
N GLU A 210 8.78 5.50 -20.32
CA GLU A 210 8.74 5.91 -21.73
C GLU A 210 7.30 5.94 -22.22
N THR A 211 6.78 7.16 -22.43
CA THR A 211 5.40 7.34 -22.91
C THR A 211 5.27 7.09 -24.41
N ASP A 212 6.35 7.27 -25.18
CA ASP A 212 6.40 6.92 -26.60
C ASP A 212 7.11 5.58 -26.82
N ALA A 213 6.37 4.50 -26.58
CA ALA A 213 6.93 3.15 -26.63
C ALA A 213 7.32 2.69 -28.05
N LEU A 214 6.62 3.17 -29.08
CA LEU A 214 6.99 2.86 -30.47
C LEU A 214 8.23 3.67 -30.86
N GLY A 215 8.29 4.96 -30.53
CA GLY A 215 9.48 5.76 -30.78
C GLY A 215 10.72 5.19 -30.09
N TYR A 216 10.57 4.71 -28.84
CA TYR A 216 11.64 3.97 -28.16
C TYR A 216 12.05 2.72 -28.95
N LEU A 217 11.09 1.85 -29.32
CA LEU A 217 11.37 0.63 -30.07
C LEU A 217 12.13 0.93 -31.37
N VAL A 218 11.66 1.88 -32.16
CA VAL A 218 12.31 2.30 -33.42
C VAL A 218 13.73 2.80 -33.16
N SER A 219 13.92 3.64 -32.15
CA SER A 219 15.27 4.14 -31.79
C SER A 219 16.23 3.00 -31.43
N GLN A 220 15.76 1.96 -30.73
CA GLN A 220 16.60 0.81 -30.38
C GLN A 220 16.95 -0.04 -31.61
N LEU A 221 16.01 -0.19 -32.55
CA LEU A 221 16.25 -0.88 -33.82
C LEU A 221 17.26 -0.13 -34.70
N ASP A 222 17.20 1.20 -34.72
CA ASP A 222 18.15 2.03 -35.46
C ASP A 222 19.56 1.97 -34.87
N VAL A 223 19.69 2.00 -33.54
CA VAL A 223 20.99 1.90 -32.83
C VAL A 223 21.75 0.62 -33.19
N ILE A 224 21.05 -0.49 -33.42
CA ILE A 224 21.65 -1.78 -33.80
C ILE A 224 21.67 -2.03 -35.32
N ASP A 225 21.31 -1.02 -36.11
CA ASP A 225 21.19 -1.08 -37.57
C ASP A 225 20.31 -2.27 -38.02
N ALA A 226 19.17 -2.48 -37.37
CA ALA A 226 18.28 -3.60 -37.67
C ALA A 226 17.75 -3.54 -39.12
N GLY A 227 17.67 -2.34 -39.70
CA GLY A 227 17.27 -2.11 -41.09
C GLY A 227 18.17 -2.79 -42.13
N SER A 228 19.44 -3.08 -41.80
CA SER A 228 20.35 -3.81 -42.70
C SER A 228 20.15 -5.34 -42.69
N LEU A 229 19.36 -5.87 -41.77
CA LEU A 229 19.07 -7.30 -41.67
C LEU A 229 17.89 -7.67 -42.57
N ALA A 230 18.16 -8.43 -43.63
CA ALA A 230 17.14 -8.85 -44.59
C ALA A 230 15.87 -9.47 -43.97
N PRO A 231 15.92 -10.27 -42.88
CA PRO A 231 14.71 -10.85 -42.27
C PRO A 231 13.75 -9.82 -41.63
N VAL A 232 14.24 -8.65 -41.23
CA VAL A 232 13.45 -7.64 -40.49
C VAL A 232 13.44 -6.26 -41.13
N ALA A 233 14.23 -6.02 -42.17
CA ALA A 233 14.36 -4.72 -42.86
C ALA A 233 13.00 -4.12 -43.24
N GLU A 234 12.12 -4.93 -43.82
CA GLU A 234 10.77 -4.50 -44.19
C GLU A 234 9.90 -4.14 -42.98
N THR A 235 10.00 -4.93 -41.90
CA THR A 235 9.28 -4.63 -40.65
C THR A 235 9.77 -3.31 -40.06
N VAL A 236 11.08 -3.08 -40.00
CA VAL A 236 11.68 -1.83 -39.51
C VAL A 236 11.19 -0.63 -40.34
N ARG A 237 11.19 -0.75 -41.67
CA ARG A 237 10.70 0.28 -42.58
C ARG A 237 9.22 0.60 -42.34
N GLU A 238 8.39 -0.42 -42.12
CA GLU A 238 6.97 -0.23 -41.80
C GLU A 238 6.77 0.38 -40.40
N LEU A 239 7.60 0.07 -39.41
CA LEU A 239 7.54 0.69 -38.09
C LEU A 239 7.86 2.19 -38.13
N HIS A 240 8.86 2.60 -38.92
CA HIS A 240 9.14 4.02 -39.19
C HIS A 240 7.93 4.72 -39.84
N ALA A 241 7.29 4.08 -40.82
CA ALA A 241 6.10 4.62 -41.47
C ALA A 241 4.89 4.72 -40.52
N VAL A 242 4.72 3.74 -39.62
CA VAL A 242 3.69 3.80 -38.57
C VAL A 242 3.98 4.91 -37.58
N GLN A 243 5.24 5.08 -37.15
CA GLN A 243 5.63 6.16 -36.24
C GLN A 243 5.28 7.53 -36.82
N ALA A 244 5.67 7.80 -38.07
CA ALA A 244 5.32 9.02 -38.78
C ALA A 244 3.79 9.19 -38.91
N GLY A 245 3.07 8.11 -39.28
CA GLY A 245 1.62 8.14 -39.41
C GLY A 245 0.85 8.42 -38.10
N LEU A 246 1.42 8.09 -36.94
CA LEU A 246 0.81 8.41 -35.64
C LEU A 246 0.80 9.92 -35.35
N GLU A 247 1.73 10.70 -35.93
CA GLU A 247 1.74 12.16 -35.80
C GLU A 247 0.55 12.80 -36.53
N GLU A 248 0.01 12.14 -37.55
CA GLU A 248 -1.15 12.58 -38.34
C GLU A 248 -2.51 12.19 -37.72
N CYS A 249 -2.50 11.59 -36.52
CA CYS A 249 -3.72 11.14 -35.83
C CYS A 249 -4.67 12.27 -35.40
N THR A 250 -4.33 13.54 -35.64
CA THR A 250 -5.24 14.67 -35.44
C THR A 250 -6.43 14.63 -36.40
N THR A 251 -6.27 14.04 -37.59
CA THR A 251 -7.33 13.90 -38.60
C THR A 251 -7.91 12.49 -38.66
N HIS A 252 -9.17 12.35 -39.05
CA HIS A 252 -9.82 11.04 -39.24
C HIS A 252 -9.08 10.19 -40.29
N GLY A 253 -8.72 10.78 -41.43
CA GLY A 253 -8.00 10.09 -42.50
C GLY A 253 -6.62 9.58 -42.07
N GLY A 254 -5.88 10.38 -41.28
CA GLY A 254 -4.60 9.95 -40.70
C GLY A 254 -4.77 8.76 -39.76
N ARG A 255 -5.76 8.81 -38.86
CA ARG A 255 -6.08 7.71 -37.92
C ARG A 255 -6.41 6.40 -38.64
N ASP A 256 -7.26 6.45 -39.66
CA ASP A 256 -7.67 5.25 -40.41
C ASP A 256 -6.52 4.69 -41.26
N SER A 257 -5.72 5.56 -41.88
CA SER A 257 -4.55 5.19 -42.68
C SER A 257 -3.49 4.45 -41.84
N VAL A 258 -3.09 5.02 -40.70
CA VAL A 258 -2.10 4.38 -39.82
C VAL A 258 -2.66 3.10 -39.21
N ALA A 259 -3.95 3.08 -38.83
CA ALA A 259 -4.58 1.87 -38.30
C ALA A 259 -4.64 0.73 -39.34
N ALA A 260 -4.85 1.03 -40.62
CA ALA A 260 -4.79 0.04 -41.69
C ALA A 260 -3.39 -0.56 -41.81
N ARG A 261 -2.36 0.28 -41.89
CA ARG A 261 -0.95 -0.15 -41.95
C ARG A 261 -0.57 -1.03 -40.76
N MET A 262 -1.02 -0.66 -39.55
CA MET A 262 -0.78 -1.45 -38.35
C MET A 262 -1.45 -2.84 -38.42
N ARG A 263 -2.68 -2.94 -38.94
CA ARG A 263 -3.38 -4.23 -39.12
C ARG A 263 -2.74 -5.10 -40.20
N ASP A 264 -2.16 -4.49 -41.24
CA ASP A 264 -1.44 -5.22 -42.28
C ASP A 264 -0.16 -5.85 -41.70
N LEU A 265 0.53 -5.14 -40.80
CA LEU A 265 1.72 -5.67 -40.13
C LEU A 265 1.38 -6.74 -39.08
N VAL A 266 0.28 -6.55 -38.33
CA VAL A 266 -0.21 -7.49 -37.31
C VAL A 266 -1.72 -7.69 -37.48
N PRO A 267 -2.15 -8.74 -38.21
CA PRO A 267 -3.56 -9.02 -38.42
C PRO A 267 -4.20 -9.67 -37.19
N GLY A 268 -5.54 -9.65 -37.12
CA GLY A 268 -6.30 -10.42 -36.12
C GLY A 268 -6.37 -9.81 -34.71
N LEU A 269 -5.96 -8.55 -34.54
CA LEU A 269 -6.08 -7.83 -33.27
C LEU A 269 -7.51 -7.80 -32.74
N ARG A 270 -7.66 -7.92 -31.42
CA ARG A 270 -8.96 -7.79 -30.76
C ARG A 270 -9.35 -6.33 -30.55
N ARG A 271 -8.35 -5.49 -30.24
CA ARG A 271 -8.54 -4.05 -29.98
C ARG A 271 -8.13 -3.21 -31.19
N HIS A 272 -8.50 -1.92 -31.14
CA HIS A 272 -8.04 -0.96 -32.12
C HIS A 272 -6.50 -0.82 -32.02
N PRO A 273 -5.75 -0.86 -33.14
CA PRO A 273 -4.28 -0.80 -33.13
C PRO A 273 -3.75 0.55 -32.68
N VAL A 274 -4.52 1.63 -32.80
CA VAL A 274 -4.16 2.97 -32.32
C VAL A 274 -4.87 3.23 -30.99
N ALA A 275 -4.12 3.59 -29.96
CA ALA A 275 -4.66 4.14 -28.72
C ALA A 275 -4.75 5.67 -28.84
N LEU A 276 -5.84 6.24 -28.35
CA LEU A 276 -6.11 7.67 -28.40
C LEU A 276 -6.39 8.19 -27.00
N ASP A 277 -5.72 9.29 -26.67
CA ASP A 277 -6.08 10.19 -25.58
C ASP A 277 -6.40 11.57 -26.18
N LEU A 278 -7.45 12.24 -25.69
CA LEU A 278 -7.89 13.52 -26.23
C LEU A 278 -7.41 14.65 -25.32
N ARG A 279 -6.63 15.59 -25.85
CA ARG A 279 -6.37 16.88 -25.21
C ARG A 279 -7.48 17.85 -25.54
N LEU A 280 -8.16 18.34 -24.52
CA LEU A 280 -9.24 19.31 -24.69
C LEU A 280 -8.66 20.71 -24.87
N ASP A 281 -9.32 21.49 -25.72
CA ASP A 281 -9.08 22.91 -25.91
C ASP A 281 -9.98 23.66 -24.94
N ALA A 282 -9.48 23.86 -23.72
CA ALA A 282 -10.24 24.46 -22.64
C ALA A 282 -9.33 25.23 -21.69
N GLN A 283 -9.83 26.36 -21.18
CA GLN A 283 -9.20 27.13 -20.10
C GLN A 283 -10.16 27.19 -18.92
N ILE A 284 -9.78 26.51 -17.84
CA ILE A 284 -10.62 26.37 -16.65
C ILE A 284 -9.92 27.02 -15.46
N VAL A 285 -10.61 27.97 -14.81
CA VAL A 285 -10.16 28.56 -13.55
C VAL A 285 -11.28 28.39 -12.52
N LEU A 286 -10.95 27.77 -11.39
CA LEU A 286 -11.86 27.56 -10.27
C LEU A 286 -11.53 28.53 -9.12
N PRO A 287 -12.54 29.04 -8.39
CA PRO A 287 -12.27 29.85 -7.20
C PRO A 287 -11.50 29.06 -6.12
N GLU A 288 -10.61 29.73 -5.39
CA GLU A 288 -9.89 29.13 -4.25
C GLU A 288 -10.80 28.51 -3.18
N ALA A 289 -12.05 28.97 -3.09
CA ALA A 289 -13.05 28.38 -2.20
C ALA A 289 -13.32 26.89 -2.54
N VAL A 290 -13.21 26.49 -3.81
CA VAL A 290 -13.33 25.10 -4.25
C VAL A 290 -12.15 24.29 -3.71
N ALA A 291 -10.91 24.78 -3.86
CA ALA A 291 -9.72 24.11 -3.32
C ALA A 291 -9.81 23.88 -1.80
N ARG A 292 -10.24 24.91 -1.05
CA ARG A 292 -10.43 24.81 0.40
C ARG A 292 -11.48 23.79 0.80
N GLU A 293 -12.58 23.71 0.04
CA GLU A 293 -13.64 22.73 0.30
C GLU A 293 -13.18 21.30 -0.05
N VAL A 294 -12.40 21.10 -1.13
CA VAL A 294 -11.77 19.81 -1.46
C VAL A 294 -10.80 19.37 -0.36
N ALA A 295 -9.94 20.27 0.13
CA ALA A 295 -9.03 19.97 1.25
C ALA A 295 -9.79 19.58 2.53
N ARG A 296 -10.90 20.27 2.83
CA ARG A 296 -11.79 19.93 3.94
C ARG A 296 -12.42 18.54 3.76
N ALA A 297 -12.84 18.19 2.54
CA ALA A 297 -13.37 16.86 2.24
C ALA A 297 -12.31 15.76 2.47
N ALA A 298 -11.06 16.00 2.08
CA ALA A 298 -9.94 15.07 2.33
C ALA A 298 -9.76 14.78 3.83
N LEU A 299 -9.75 15.82 4.67
CA LEU A 299 -9.59 15.69 6.12
C LEU A 299 -10.76 14.94 6.75
N VAL A 300 -12.00 15.25 6.33
CA VAL A 300 -13.20 14.58 6.84
C VAL A 300 -13.24 13.12 6.43
N LEU A 301 -12.91 12.78 5.18
CA LEU A 301 -12.78 11.40 4.73
C LEU A 301 -11.67 10.63 5.47
N THR A 302 -10.61 11.33 5.89
CA THR A 302 -9.57 10.72 6.72
C THR A 302 -10.11 10.35 8.11
N ARG A 303 -10.85 11.25 8.76
CA ARG A 303 -11.52 10.99 10.05
C ARG A 303 -12.60 9.89 9.94
N LEU A 304 -13.30 9.82 8.82
CA LEU A 304 -14.35 8.84 8.56
C LEU A 304 -13.85 7.51 7.99
N SER A 305 -12.54 7.35 7.82
CA SER A 305 -11.92 6.15 7.25
C SER A 305 -12.32 4.92 8.06
N SER A 306 -12.71 3.85 7.36
CA SER A 306 -12.93 2.55 8.01
C SER A 306 -11.63 1.86 8.45
N ARG A 307 -10.47 2.46 8.10
CA ARG A 307 -9.12 1.91 8.30
C ARG A 307 -8.14 3.03 8.68
N PRO A 308 -8.34 3.70 9.84
CA PRO A 308 -7.55 4.85 10.27
C PRO A 308 -6.07 4.54 10.54
N TYR A 309 -5.74 3.27 10.81
CA TYR A 309 -4.37 2.81 11.11
C TYR A 309 -3.93 1.69 10.18
N GLY A 310 -4.31 1.78 8.90
CA GLY A 310 -3.99 0.75 7.92
C GLY A 310 -4.99 -0.40 7.86
N THR A 311 -4.70 -1.35 6.97
CA THR A 311 -5.53 -2.56 6.81
C THR A 311 -5.15 -3.64 7.81
N ALA A 312 -6.11 -4.49 8.18
CA ALA A 312 -5.84 -5.62 9.08
C ALA A 312 -4.73 -6.56 8.55
N ALA A 313 -4.72 -6.84 7.23
CA ALA A 313 -3.71 -7.67 6.60
C ALA A 313 -2.29 -7.08 6.76
N TRP A 314 -2.14 -5.77 6.62
CA TRP A 314 -0.86 -5.09 6.82
C TRP A 314 -0.45 -5.00 8.29
N ASN A 315 -1.40 -4.88 9.22
CA ASN A 315 -1.12 -4.89 10.65
C ASN A 315 -0.64 -6.26 11.13
N GLU A 316 -1.29 -7.34 10.68
CA GLU A 316 -0.81 -8.70 10.92
C GLU A 316 0.56 -8.94 10.26
N TYR A 317 0.74 -8.48 9.02
CA TYR A 317 2.03 -8.58 8.34
C TYR A 317 3.16 -7.87 9.09
N HIS A 318 2.92 -6.64 9.55
CA HIS A 318 3.85 -5.87 10.37
C HIS A 318 4.19 -6.62 11.65
N GLN A 319 3.20 -7.20 12.33
CA GLN A 319 3.44 -8.00 13.53
C GLN A 319 4.37 -9.18 13.24
N ARG A 320 4.09 -9.99 12.21
CA ARG A 320 4.95 -11.12 11.82
C ARG A 320 6.38 -10.69 11.47
N PHE A 321 6.53 -9.57 10.76
CA PHE A 321 7.84 -9.00 10.45
C PHE A 321 8.58 -8.57 11.72
N TYR A 322 7.91 -7.81 12.59
CA TYR A 322 8.44 -7.32 13.85
C TYR A 322 8.89 -8.47 14.76
N GLU A 323 8.07 -9.51 14.92
CA GLU A 323 8.38 -10.65 15.79
C GLU A 323 9.59 -11.44 15.34
N ARG A 324 9.81 -11.51 14.02
CA ARG A 324 10.90 -12.27 13.41
C ARG A 324 12.20 -11.48 13.37
N TYR A 325 12.17 -10.22 12.93
CA TYR A 325 13.38 -9.45 12.66
C TYR A 325 13.68 -8.38 13.70
N GLY A 326 12.68 -7.98 14.49
CA GLY A 326 12.81 -6.95 15.51
C GLY A 326 12.88 -5.54 14.94
N ILE A 327 12.94 -4.57 15.86
CA ILE A 327 13.04 -3.15 15.55
C ILE A 327 14.39 -2.88 14.87
N GLY A 328 14.34 -2.15 13.76
CA GLY A 328 15.53 -1.52 13.21
C GLY A 328 16.46 -2.40 12.40
N THR A 329 16.21 -3.72 12.30
CA THR A 329 16.95 -4.58 11.37
C THR A 329 16.51 -4.27 9.93
N MET A 330 17.50 -4.04 9.06
CA MET A 330 17.30 -3.81 7.64
C MET A 330 17.32 -5.16 6.91
N VAL A 331 16.15 -5.66 6.54
CA VAL A 331 16.00 -6.96 5.88
C VAL A 331 15.95 -6.77 4.37
N PRO A 332 16.82 -7.44 3.57
CA PRO A 332 16.75 -7.37 2.11
C PRO A 332 15.35 -7.67 1.59
N LEU A 333 14.84 -6.88 0.64
CA LEU A 333 13.47 -7.02 0.12
C LEU A 333 13.18 -8.45 -0.37
N ALA A 334 14.15 -9.08 -1.04
CA ALA A 334 14.05 -10.46 -1.51
C ALA A 334 13.85 -11.47 -0.36
N GLU A 335 14.51 -11.28 0.79
CA GLU A 335 14.34 -12.12 1.98
C GLU A 335 12.96 -11.88 2.62
N VAL A 336 12.45 -10.65 2.59
CA VAL A 336 11.14 -10.32 3.17
C VAL A 336 10.01 -11.05 2.47
N VAL A 337 9.99 -10.98 1.12
CA VAL A 337 8.91 -11.53 0.30
C VAL A 337 9.11 -13.02 -0.03
N ALA A 338 10.27 -13.60 0.28
CA ALA A 338 10.52 -15.03 0.09
C ALA A 338 9.61 -15.89 0.98
N ASP A 339 9.34 -17.12 0.53
CA ASP A 339 8.60 -18.13 1.29
C ASP A 339 9.29 -18.46 2.63
N SER A 340 10.63 -18.42 2.64
CA SER A 340 11.43 -18.61 3.85
C SER A 340 11.33 -17.41 4.79
N GLY A 341 10.91 -16.25 4.32
CA GLY A 341 10.81 -14.98 5.04
C GLY A 341 9.43 -14.72 5.67
N THR A 342 8.91 -13.51 5.48
CA THR A 342 7.55 -13.14 5.95
C THR A 342 6.49 -13.43 4.87
N GLY A 343 6.91 -13.59 3.61
CA GLY A 343 6.04 -13.75 2.45
C GLY A 343 5.32 -12.46 2.09
N TYR A 344 4.17 -12.58 1.42
CA TYR A 344 3.27 -11.45 1.14
C TYR A 344 2.17 -11.31 2.21
N PRO A 345 1.59 -10.10 2.38
CA PRO A 345 0.38 -9.89 3.17
C PRO A 345 -0.80 -10.73 2.65
N GLU A 346 -1.76 -11.00 3.54
CA GLU A 346 -3.00 -11.69 3.15
C GLU A 346 -3.77 -10.93 2.05
N GLY A 347 -4.36 -11.65 1.10
CA GLY A 347 -5.08 -11.07 -0.04
C GLY A 347 -4.20 -10.73 -1.24
N TYR A 348 -2.92 -11.12 -1.21
CA TYR A 348 -2.04 -11.15 -2.38
C TYR A 348 -2.21 -12.48 -3.14
N PRO A 349 -1.95 -12.51 -4.47
CA PRO A 349 -1.94 -13.76 -5.23
C PRO A 349 -1.09 -14.84 -4.55
N GLY A 350 -1.61 -16.07 -4.43
CA GLY A 350 -0.92 -17.18 -3.76
C GLY A 350 -1.09 -17.26 -2.24
N THR A 351 -1.68 -16.24 -1.60
CA THR A 351 -1.99 -16.28 -0.16
C THR A 351 -3.41 -16.80 0.08
N PRO A 352 -3.67 -17.57 1.16
CA PRO A 352 -5.01 -18.00 1.50
C PRO A 352 -5.89 -16.77 1.78
N ALA A 353 -7.11 -16.75 1.23
CA ALA A 353 -8.09 -15.72 1.57
C ALA A 353 -8.54 -15.92 3.02
N GLY A 354 -8.41 -14.90 3.86
CA GLY A 354 -8.85 -14.96 5.24
C GLY A 354 -10.35 -15.21 5.32
N ALA A 355 -10.70 -16.26 6.06
CA ALA A 355 -12.08 -16.71 6.23
C ALA A 355 -12.90 -15.86 7.25
N ARG A 356 -12.40 -14.69 7.67
CA ARG A 356 -13.08 -13.89 8.68
C ARG A 356 -14.16 -13.03 8.06
N ARG A 357 -15.42 -13.42 8.28
CA ARG A 357 -16.55 -12.48 8.15
C ARG A 357 -16.31 -11.30 9.09
N PRO A 358 -16.37 -10.05 8.60
CA PRO A 358 -16.31 -8.89 9.48
C PRO A 358 -17.39 -9.01 10.55
N ARG A 359 -17.03 -8.82 11.82
CA ARG A 359 -18.03 -8.56 12.86
C ARG A 359 -18.57 -7.15 12.60
N VAL A 360 -19.88 -6.96 12.77
CA VAL A 360 -20.49 -5.63 12.78
C VAL A 360 -19.79 -4.82 13.87
N SER A 361 -19.17 -3.72 13.47
CA SER A 361 -18.43 -2.83 14.36
C SER A 361 -19.35 -1.77 14.99
N ALA A 362 -18.87 -1.06 16.03
CA ALA A 362 -19.60 0.08 16.59
C ALA A 362 -19.87 1.19 15.54
N ARG A 363 -18.94 1.37 14.60
CA ARG A 363 -19.11 2.25 13.43
C ARG A 363 -20.24 1.76 12.53
N ASP A 364 -20.30 0.46 12.24
CA ASP A 364 -21.39 -0.12 11.43
C ASP A 364 -22.76 0.10 12.09
N ASP A 365 -22.84 -0.10 13.41
CA ASP A 365 -24.07 0.15 14.16
C ASP A 365 -24.51 1.62 14.08
N ALA A 366 -23.56 2.56 14.18
CA ALA A 366 -23.83 3.98 14.02
C ALA A 366 -24.31 4.34 12.60
N LEU A 367 -23.69 3.77 11.57
CA LEU A 367 -24.08 4.00 10.17
C LEU A 367 -25.45 3.41 9.84
N VAL A 368 -25.75 2.21 10.33
CA VAL A 368 -27.07 1.59 10.17
C VAL A 368 -28.14 2.45 10.84
N ARG A 369 -27.91 2.93 12.07
CA ARG A 369 -28.83 3.85 12.75
C ARG A 369 -29.03 5.15 11.97
N LEU A 370 -27.94 5.75 11.47
CA LEU A 370 -27.98 6.99 10.70
C LEU A 370 -28.82 6.83 9.42
N ALA A 371 -28.55 5.78 8.64
CA ALA A 371 -29.28 5.49 7.41
C ALA A 371 -30.75 5.14 7.67
N GLN A 372 -31.02 4.33 8.70
CA GLN A 372 -32.39 3.92 9.05
C GLN A 372 -33.24 5.10 9.54
N ALA A 373 -32.68 5.97 10.38
CA ALA A 373 -33.39 7.17 10.84
C ALA A 373 -33.75 8.09 9.67
N ALA A 374 -32.82 8.34 8.75
CA ALA A 374 -33.10 9.13 7.56
C ALA A 374 -34.22 8.50 6.70
N ALA A 375 -34.19 7.18 6.52
CA ALA A 375 -35.21 6.46 5.77
C ALA A 375 -36.61 6.56 6.41
N LEU A 376 -36.70 6.39 7.74
CA LEU A 376 -37.95 6.46 8.51
C LEU A 376 -38.54 7.87 8.53
N ASP A 377 -37.70 8.89 8.62
CA ASP A 377 -38.12 10.30 8.61
C ASP A 377 -38.41 10.84 7.20
N GLY A 378 -38.26 10.01 6.16
CA GLY A 378 -38.45 10.43 4.76
C GLY A 378 -37.40 11.42 4.26
N ARG A 379 -36.21 11.45 4.87
CA ARG A 379 -35.09 12.34 4.51
C ARG A 379 -34.16 11.66 3.51
N ASP A 380 -33.92 12.32 2.39
CA ASP A 380 -33.00 11.82 1.36
C ASP A 380 -31.56 12.32 1.54
N GLU A 381 -31.31 13.22 2.48
CA GLU A 381 -30.00 13.77 2.82
C GLU A 381 -29.76 13.77 4.35
N VAL A 382 -28.52 13.46 4.74
CA VAL A 382 -27.99 13.62 6.09
C VAL A 382 -26.81 14.59 6.03
N ILE A 383 -26.89 15.66 6.81
CA ILE A 383 -25.79 16.61 7.03
C ILE A 383 -25.04 16.14 8.27
N LEU A 384 -23.78 15.75 8.11
CA LEU A 384 -22.93 15.32 9.22
C LEU A 384 -22.58 16.50 10.13
N THR A 385 -22.74 16.29 11.43
CA THR A 385 -22.21 17.18 12.48
C THR A 385 -20.86 16.65 12.99
N ASP A 386 -20.10 17.48 13.70
CA ASP A 386 -18.82 17.07 14.26
C ASP A 386 -19.00 15.97 15.33
N GLU A 387 -20.07 16.01 16.12
CA GLU A 387 -20.40 14.94 17.09
C GLU A 387 -20.71 13.61 16.40
N GLN A 388 -21.34 13.63 15.23
CA GLN A 388 -21.59 12.42 14.44
C GLN A 388 -20.31 11.87 13.82
N ILE A 389 -19.36 12.74 13.46
CA ILE A 389 -18.04 12.32 12.98
C ILE A 389 -17.27 11.67 14.14
N GLU A 390 -17.29 12.25 15.34
CA GLU A 390 -16.69 11.68 16.55
C GLU A 390 -17.33 10.35 16.94
N ALA A 391 -18.65 10.20 16.79
CA ALA A 391 -19.34 8.93 17.05
C ALA A 391 -19.01 7.83 16.01
N LEU A 392 -18.49 8.21 14.84
CA LEU A 392 -18.00 7.29 13.80
C LEU A 392 -16.50 7.02 13.93
N ASP A 393 -15.83 7.65 14.89
CA ASP A 393 -14.42 7.46 15.18
C ASP A 393 -14.18 6.02 15.69
N VAL A 394 -13.10 5.43 15.20
CA VAL A 394 -12.81 4.00 15.26
C VAL A 394 -11.60 3.67 16.14
N GLY A 395 -10.95 4.68 16.74
CA GLY A 395 -9.87 4.45 17.69
C GLY A 395 -9.53 5.67 18.56
N PRO A 396 -8.77 5.46 19.65
CA PRO A 396 -8.40 6.53 20.57
C PRO A 396 -7.24 7.42 20.04
N ASP A 397 -6.49 6.94 19.05
CA ASP A 397 -5.27 7.60 18.55
C ASP A 397 -5.56 8.48 17.33
N GLU A 398 -4.86 9.60 17.21
CA GLU A 398 -4.99 10.44 16.01
C GLU A 398 -4.49 9.69 14.75
N PRO A 399 -5.32 9.54 13.70
CA PRO A 399 -4.92 8.84 12.49
C PRO A 399 -3.74 9.53 11.80
N ARG A 400 -2.74 8.75 11.39
CA ARG A 400 -1.61 9.27 10.61
C ARG A 400 -2.08 9.62 9.20
N LEU A 401 -2.01 10.89 8.83
CA LEU A 401 -2.40 11.35 7.50
C LEU A 401 -1.49 10.74 6.41
N PRO A 402 -2.03 10.37 5.24
CA PRO A 402 -1.21 10.13 4.06
C PRO A 402 -0.50 11.44 3.65
N PRO A 403 0.78 11.40 3.24
CA PRO A 403 1.53 12.61 2.93
C PRO A 403 1.00 13.36 1.70
N HIS A 404 0.36 12.66 0.76
CA HIS A 404 -0.25 13.28 -0.41
C HIS A 404 -1.29 12.34 -1.05
N LEU A 405 -2.35 12.85 -1.67
CA LEU A 405 -3.38 12.04 -2.34
C LEU A 405 -4.02 12.84 -3.48
N GLU A 406 -4.92 12.22 -4.27
CA GLU A 406 -5.76 12.97 -5.22
C GLU A 406 -7.23 12.76 -4.88
N ILE A 407 -8.04 13.81 -4.99
CA ILE A 407 -9.50 13.70 -4.94
C ILE A 407 -10.06 14.15 -6.27
N GLY A 408 -10.82 13.26 -6.92
CA GLY A 408 -11.69 13.62 -8.04
C GLY A 408 -13.03 14.11 -7.54
N VAL A 409 -13.43 15.32 -7.93
CA VAL A 409 -14.71 15.92 -7.59
C VAL A 409 -15.50 16.34 -8.82
N ARG A 410 -16.83 16.36 -8.68
CA ARG A 410 -17.70 17.17 -9.54
C ARG A 410 -18.02 18.47 -8.84
N VAL A 411 -17.97 19.57 -9.58
CA VAL A 411 -18.38 20.89 -9.09
C VAL A 411 -19.78 21.15 -9.63
N HIS A 412 -20.73 21.37 -8.72
CA HIS A 412 -22.11 21.70 -9.07
C HIS A 412 -22.37 23.18 -8.79
N SER A 413 -22.71 23.93 -9.84
CA SER A 413 -23.11 25.34 -9.76
C SER A 413 -23.96 25.72 -10.98
N ALA A 414 -24.99 26.55 -10.73
CA ALA A 414 -25.94 26.97 -11.75
C ALA A 414 -25.30 27.84 -12.86
N SER A 415 -24.28 28.63 -12.51
CA SER A 415 -23.55 29.48 -13.46
C SER A 415 -22.14 29.81 -12.96
N LEU A 416 -21.35 30.47 -13.80
CA LEU A 416 -20.03 30.99 -13.41
C LEU A 416 -20.15 32.08 -12.35
N GLU A 417 -21.17 32.93 -12.41
CA GLU A 417 -21.43 33.98 -11.41
C GLU A 417 -21.74 33.38 -10.03
N GLU A 418 -22.62 32.37 -9.97
CA GLU A 418 -22.94 31.68 -8.73
C GLU A 418 -21.70 30.94 -8.16
N LEU A 419 -20.89 30.34 -9.04
CA LEU A 419 -19.63 29.71 -8.64
C LEU A 419 -18.66 30.74 -8.05
N GLN A 420 -18.51 31.91 -8.68
CA GLN A 420 -17.69 33.02 -8.22
C GLN A 420 -18.15 33.57 -6.86
N LEU A 421 -19.47 33.64 -6.63
CA LEU A 421 -20.05 34.02 -5.33
C LEU A 421 -19.90 32.92 -4.26
N GLY A 422 -19.26 31.80 -4.60
CA GLY A 422 -19.06 30.67 -3.70
C GLY A 422 -20.32 29.85 -3.46
N ARG A 423 -21.32 29.91 -4.35
CA ARG A 423 -22.55 29.12 -4.25
C ARG A 423 -22.43 27.86 -5.12
N PHE A 424 -21.69 26.89 -4.61
CA PHE A 424 -21.47 25.62 -5.26
C PHE A 424 -21.62 24.44 -4.28
N ARG A 425 -21.75 23.24 -4.84
CA ARG A 425 -21.62 21.97 -4.12
C ARG A 425 -20.54 21.11 -4.76
N LEU A 426 -19.91 20.25 -3.98
CA LEU A 426 -18.99 19.22 -4.47
C LEU A 426 -19.61 17.84 -4.33
N GLU A 427 -19.34 16.94 -5.26
CA GLU A 427 -19.57 15.49 -5.11
C GLU A 427 -18.21 14.79 -5.22
N VAL A 428 -17.86 14.00 -4.21
CA VAL A 428 -16.64 13.18 -4.25
C VAL A 428 -16.87 11.99 -5.19
N MET A 429 -16.07 11.94 -6.26
CA MET A 429 -16.16 10.90 -7.29
C MET A 429 -15.13 9.80 -7.08
N SER A 430 -13.91 10.19 -6.74
CA SER A 430 -12.77 9.29 -6.59
C SER A 430 -11.80 9.83 -5.54
N VAL A 431 -11.09 8.92 -4.89
CA VAL A 431 -9.95 9.24 -4.02
C VAL A 431 -8.83 8.27 -4.38
N SER A 432 -7.70 8.82 -4.81
CA SER A 432 -6.52 8.05 -5.16
C SER A 432 -5.51 8.08 -4.03
N ARG A 433 -4.87 6.94 -3.76
CA ARG A 433 -3.89 6.73 -2.67
C ARG A 433 -2.65 7.63 -2.69
N GLY A 434 -2.38 8.27 -3.82
CA GLY A 434 -1.21 9.09 -4.04
C GLY A 434 -1.41 9.99 -5.25
N VAL A 435 -0.54 11.00 -5.33
CA VAL A 435 -0.48 11.95 -6.44
C VAL A 435 0.17 11.29 -7.64
N GLY A 436 -0.34 11.59 -8.83
CA GLY A 436 0.09 10.94 -10.08
C GLY A 436 -0.73 9.72 -10.46
N VAL A 437 -1.57 9.17 -9.58
CA VAL A 437 -2.34 7.95 -9.88
C VAL A 437 -3.32 8.18 -11.03
N SER A 438 -4.14 9.22 -10.95
CA SER A 438 -5.11 9.57 -11.99
C SER A 438 -4.52 10.52 -13.04
N THR A 439 -3.56 11.36 -12.64
CA THR A 439 -2.98 12.42 -13.49
C THR A 439 -1.77 11.96 -14.31
N GLY A 440 -0.99 10.99 -13.82
CA GLY A 440 0.35 10.68 -14.32
C GLY A 440 0.41 10.25 -15.78
N ARG A 441 -0.50 9.39 -16.24
CA ARG A 441 -0.58 8.97 -17.66
C ARG A 441 -0.81 10.16 -18.60
N PHE A 442 -1.59 11.13 -18.15
CA PHE A 442 -2.04 12.24 -18.98
C PHE A 442 -1.02 13.37 -19.09
N LEU A 443 0.06 13.36 -18.29
CA LEU A 443 1.12 14.37 -18.36
C LEU A 443 1.71 14.48 -19.77
N SER A 444 1.89 13.37 -20.49
CA SER A 444 2.38 13.38 -21.87
C SER A 444 1.35 13.83 -22.92
N VAL A 445 0.08 13.96 -22.54
CA VAL A 445 -1.02 14.39 -23.42
C VAL A 445 -1.19 15.91 -23.36
N LEU A 446 -0.89 16.53 -22.22
CA LEU A 446 -0.97 17.97 -22.00
C LEU A 446 -0.08 18.78 -22.96
N ALA A 447 -0.40 20.06 -23.14
CA ALA A 447 0.49 20.96 -23.86
C ALA A 447 1.83 21.11 -23.09
N PRO A 448 2.96 21.37 -23.78
CA PRO A 448 4.27 21.41 -23.13
C PRO A 448 4.35 22.33 -21.90
N ALA A 449 3.79 23.55 -21.99
CA ALA A 449 3.81 24.51 -20.88
C ALA A 449 2.97 24.02 -19.68
N ASP A 450 1.75 23.53 -19.93
CA ASP A 450 0.87 22.96 -18.90
C ASP A 450 1.52 21.75 -18.20
N ARG A 451 2.15 20.89 -19.01
CA ARG A 451 2.90 19.73 -18.53
C ARG A 451 4.05 20.15 -17.63
N GLU A 452 4.87 21.11 -18.06
CA GLU A 452 6.02 21.60 -17.29
C GLU A 452 5.59 22.19 -15.96
N ALA A 453 4.54 23.03 -15.95
CA ALA A 453 3.99 23.61 -14.73
C ALA A 453 3.49 22.53 -13.77
N LEU A 454 2.71 21.55 -14.26
CA LEU A 454 2.20 20.48 -13.40
C LEU A 454 3.32 19.56 -12.92
N VAL A 455 4.28 19.18 -13.77
CA VAL A 455 5.44 18.35 -13.38
C VAL A 455 6.26 19.03 -12.29
N ALA A 456 6.48 20.35 -12.37
CA ALA A 456 7.19 21.09 -11.33
C ALA A 456 6.48 20.98 -9.97
N GLU A 457 5.15 21.08 -9.93
CA GLU A 457 4.35 20.88 -8.73
C GLU A 457 4.39 19.44 -8.21
N LEU A 458 4.51 18.46 -9.11
CA LEU A 458 4.50 17.04 -8.77
C LEU A 458 5.89 16.46 -8.44
N ALA A 459 6.98 17.18 -8.70
CA ALA A 459 8.35 16.69 -8.50
C ALA A 459 8.76 16.62 -7.01
N ASP A 460 8.27 17.57 -6.20
CA ASP A 460 8.54 17.67 -4.76
C ASP A 460 7.34 17.20 -3.94
N LEU A 461 7.14 15.88 -3.87
CA LEU A 461 6.11 15.27 -3.04
C LEU A 461 6.64 15.05 -1.61
N PRO A 462 5.88 15.46 -0.58
CA PRO A 462 6.23 15.10 0.79
C PRO A 462 6.15 13.58 0.96
N ALA A 463 7.02 13.02 1.78
CA ALA A 463 6.91 11.65 2.25
C ALA A 463 6.26 11.61 3.64
N ALA A 464 5.78 10.44 4.05
CA ALA A 464 5.15 10.28 5.35
C ALA A 464 6.13 10.46 6.54
N ASP A 465 7.43 10.39 6.27
CA ASP A 465 8.53 10.43 7.22
C ASP A 465 9.65 11.36 6.75
N GLY A 466 10.27 12.10 7.68
CA GLY A 466 11.43 12.94 7.37
C GLY A 466 12.62 12.14 6.81
N ASN A 467 13.45 12.78 5.98
CA ASN A 467 14.58 12.15 5.27
C ASN A 467 14.17 10.85 4.53
N THR A 468 13.03 10.91 3.85
CA THR A 468 12.50 9.85 2.98
C THR A 468 12.22 10.47 1.62
N MET A 469 12.77 9.87 0.57
CA MET A 469 12.64 10.37 -0.80
C MET A 469 11.54 9.62 -1.54
N PRO A 470 10.60 10.31 -2.21
CA PRO A 470 9.66 9.63 -3.10
C PRO A 470 10.39 9.06 -4.32
N ALA A 471 10.07 7.82 -4.68
CA ALA A 471 10.64 7.13 -5.83
C ALA A 471 9.53 6.53 -6.71
N GLN A 472 9.56 6.83 -8.01
CA GLN A 472 8.53 6.40 -8.95
C GLN A 472 8.71 4.93 -9.32
N LEU A 473 7.65 4.13 -9.23
CA LEU A 473 7.67 2.76 -9.71
C LEU A 473 7.58 2.71 -11.24
N SER A 474 8.45 1.92 -11.87
CA SER A 474 8.42 1.61 -13.29
C SER A 474 8.49 0.11 -13.50
N PHE A 475 7.47 -0.45 -14.14
CA PHE A 475 7.33 -1.90 -14.36
C PHE A 475 6.32 -2.18 -15.49
N PRO A 476 6.42 -3.33 -16.18
CA PRO A 476 5.38 -3.79 -17.09
C PRO A 476 4.19 -4.39 -16.31
N PRO A 477 2.93 -4.15 -16.74
CA PRO A 477 1.77 -4.81 -16.15
C PRO A 477 1.78 -6.32 -16.42
N LEU A 478 1.01 -7.10 -15.65
CA LEU A 478 0.86 -8.54 -15.88
C LEU A 478 0.33 -8.83 -17.28
N LEU A 479 -0.71 -8.10 -17.70
CA LEU A 479 -1.25 -8.17 -19.07
C LEU A 479 -0.63 -7.08 -19.96
N PRO A 480 0.06 -7.43 -21.05
CA PRO A 480 0.66 -6.45 -21.96
C PRO A 480 -0.34 -5.41 -22.48
N GLU A 481 -1.59 -5.82 -22.77
CA GLU A 481 -2.67 -4.94 -23.22
C GLU A 481 -3.07 -3.82 -22.23
N SER A 482 -2.62 -3.90 -20.97
CA SER A 482 -2.81 -2.87 -19.95
C SER A 482 -1.68 -1.83 -19.91
N ALA A 483 -0.63 -1.97 -20.72
CA ALA A 483 0.58 -1.13 -20.65
C ALA A 483 0.31 0.36 -20.89
N HIS A 484 -0.75 0.72 -21.62
CA HIS A 484 -1.15 2.12 -21.75
C HIS A 484 -1.48 2.78 -20.42
N VAL A 485 -1.97 2.02 -19.45
CA VAL A 485 -2.34 2.56 -18.14
C VAL A 485 -1.08 2.87 -17.33
N THR A 486 -0.02 2.07 -17.44
CA THR A 486 1.21 2.23 -16.65
C THR A 486 2.19 3.25 -17.20
N ARG A 487 2.02 3.70 -18.45
CA ARG A 487 2.92 4.65 -19.08
C ARG A 487 2.71 6.07 -18.57
N SER A 488 3.69 6.57 -17.83
CA SER A 488 3.72 7.91 -17.25
C SER A 488 5.15 8.43 -17.26
N PRO A 489 5.42 9.70 -17.63
CA PRO A 489 6.79 10.21 -17.64
C PRO A 489 7.42 10.13 -16.25
N GLN A 490 8.75 10.09 -16.19
CA GLN A 490 9.46 10.21 -14.92
C GLN A 490 9.31 11.63 -14.37
N VAL A 491 8.65 11.76 -13.21
CA VAL A 491 8.45 13.04 -12.51
C VAL A 491 9.30 13.11 -11.24
N LEU A 492 9.44 11.98 -10.55
CA LEU A 492 10.15 11.91 -9.28
C LEU A 492 11.67 11.74 -9.48
N PRO A 493 12.49 12.17 -8.49
CA PRO A 493 13.95 12.20 -8.63
C PRO A 493 14.60 10.82 -8.76
N ALA A 494 13.94 9.76 -8.29
CA ALA A 494 14.40 8.39 -8.38
C ALA A 494 13.33 7.47 -8.96
N VAL A 495 13.76 6.37 -9.60
CA VAL A 495 12.89 5.33 -10.15
C VAL A 495 13.22 4.00 -9.48
N ILE A 496 12.20 3.26 -9.03
CA ILE A 496 12.33 1.85 -8.69
C ILE A 496 11.90 1.04 -9.92
N SER A 497 12.87 0.42 -10.58
CA SER A 497 12.68 -0.34 -11.82
C SER A 497 12.48 -1.82 -11.53
N LEU A 498 11.42 -2.43 -12.05
CA LEU A 498 11.15 -3.87 -11.92
C LEU A 498 10.81 -4.49 -13.28
N GLN A 499 11.48 -5.59 -13.65
CA GLN A 499 11.27 -6.29 -14.93
C GLN A 499 11.42 -5.37 -16.16
N GLU A 500 12.39 -4.46 -16.15
CA GLU A 500 12.67 -3.57 -17.29
C GLU A 500 14.12 -3.68 -17.75
N HIS A 501 14.34 -3.46 -19.05
CA HIS A 501 15.68 -3.32 -19.59
C HIS A 501 16.19 -1.89 -19.37
N ARG A 502 17.11 -1.71 -18.41
CA ARG A 502 17.74 -0.42 -18.12
C ARG A 502 19.24 -0.55 -17.92
N VAL A 503 19.96 0.51 -18.27
CA VAL A 503 21.36 0.67 -17.87
C VAL A 503 21.39 1.10 -16.39
N PRO A 504 22.27 0.53 -15.56
CA PRO A 504 22.45 0.96 -14.16
C PRO A 504 22.77 2.46 -14.06
N GLN A 505 22.07 3.17 -13.18
CA GLN A 505 22.24 4.60 -12.92
C GLN A 505 21.99 4.88 -11.44
N ASP A 506 22.61 5.92 -10.89
CA ASP A 506 22.44 6.29 -9.48
C ASP A 506 21.00 6.66 -9.12
N THR A 507 20.19 7.16 -10.06
CA THR A 507 18.78 7.49 -9.80
C THR A 507 17.83 6.30 -9.99
N VAL A 508 18.34 5.15 -10.46
CA VAL A 508 17.56 3.93 -10.68
C VAL A 508 17.88 2.92 -9.58
N LEU A 509 16.85 2.55 -8.82
CA LEU A 509 16.87 1.53 -7.78
C LEU A 509 16.27 0.23 -8.33
N THR A 510 16.83 -0.89 -7.89
CA THR A 510 16.36 -2.25 -8.18
C THR A 510 15.94 -2.95 -6.88
N PRO A 511 15.24 -4.09 -6.95
CA PRO A 511 14.91 -4.86 -5.74
C PRO A 511 16.12 -5.23 -4.85
N GLU A 512 17.32 -5.37 -5.43
CA GLU A 512 18.55 -5.69 -4.68
C GLU A 512 19.04 -4.51 -3.81
N ASP A 513 18.73 -3.27 -4.20
CA ASP A 513 19.09 -2.07 -3.45
C ASP A 513 18.20 -1.84 -2.21
N LEU A 514 17.03 -2.49 -2.19
CA LEU A 514 15.96 -2.22 -1.25
C LEU A 514 16.02 -3.15 -0.03
N THR A 515 15.82 -2.55 1.13
CA THR A 515 15.59 -3.24 2.39
C THR A 515 14.31 -2.74 3.04
N VAL A 516 13.72 -3.58 3.88
CA VAL A 516 12.55 -3.26 4.71
C VAL A 516 13.00 -3.19 6.16
N GLY A 517 12.55 -2.17 6.89
CA GLY A 517 12.69 -2.05 8.32
C GLY A 517 11.36 -1.75 9.00
N CYS A 518 11.34 -1.86 10.33
CA CYS A 518 10.24 -1.37 11.16
C CYS A 518 10.78 -0.67 12.42
N ASP A 519 10.01 0.26 12.98
CA ASP A 519 10.30 0.93 14.26
C ASP A 519 9.43 0.39 15.43
N GLY A 520 8.68 -0.68 15.19
CA GLY A 520 7.67 -1.22 16.12
C GLY A 520 6.28 -0.58 15.98
N ARG A 521 6.14 0.54 15.25
CA ARG A 521 4.86 1.18 14.95
C ARG A 521 4.53 1.16 13.47
N ARG A 522 5.54 1.28 12.60
CA ARG A 522 5.40 1.36 11.15
C ARG A 522 6.53 0.64 10.40
N MET A 523 6.23 0.24 9.18
CA MET A 523 7.20 -0.31 8.22
C MET A 523 7.70 0.77 7.26
N TYR A 524 8.94 0.63 6.78
CA TYR A 524 9.54 1.56 5.81
C TYR A 524 10.51 0.85 4.86
N LEU A 525 10.65 1.41 3.65
CA LEU A 525 11.71 1.02 2.71
C LEU A 525 12.96 1.88 2.92
N ALA A 526 14.12 1.24 2.82
CA ALA A 526 15.41 1.90 2.93
C ALA A 526 16.39 1.41 1.88
N VAL A 527 17.35 2.29 1.55
CA VAL A 527 18.52 2.00 0.70
C VAL A 527 19.76 2.18 1.58
N PRO A 528 20.14 1.15 2.39
CA PRO A 528 21.19 1.30 3.41
C PRO A 528 22.55 1.67 2.81
N GLU A 529 22.80 1.21 1.58
CA GLU A 529 24.02 1.51 0.81
C GLU A 529 24.21 3.02 0.59
N ARG A 530 23.09 3.77 0.53
CA ARG A 530 23.04 5.22 0.26
C ARG A 530 22.56 6.04 1.47
N GLY A 531 22.24 5.41 2.60
CA GLY A 531 21.90 6.07 3.86
C GLY A 531 20.55 6.81 3.88
N HIS A 532 19.65 6.56 2.92
CA HIS A 532 18.34 7.22 2.87
C HIS A 532 17.18 6.22 2.80
N ARG A 533 15.97 6.70 3.14
CA ARG A 533 14.72 5.96 2.98
C ARG A 533 14.05 6.29 1.67
N VAL A 534 13.14 5.43 1.21
CA VAL A 534 12.35 5.67 0.02
C VAL A 534 10.87 5.40 0.25
N GLU A 535 10.01 6.17 -0.42
CA GLU A 535 8.58 5.92 -0.50
C GLU A 535 8.21 5.63 -1.95
N ALA A 536 7.69 4.44 -2.23
CA ALA A 536 7.38 4.02 -3.59
C ALA A 536 6.04 4.60 -4.07
N VAL A 537 6.06 5.34 -5.18
CA VAL A 537 4.89 6.02 -5.74
C VAL A 537 4.57 5.42 -7.11
N GLY A 538 3.34 4.92 -7.28
CA GLY A 538 2.83 4.50 -8.58
C GLY A 538 2.08 5.66 -9.23
N MET A 539 2.65 6.28 -10.27
CA MET A 539 2.03 7.40 -11.00
C MET A 539 1.10 6.93 -12.12
N HIS A 540 0.21 5.98 -11.79
CA HIS A 540 -0.78 5.43 -12.70
C HIS A 540 -1.94 4.75 -11.96
N ALA A 541 -3.07 4.60 -12.64
CA ALA A 541 -4.31 4.02 -12.11
C ALA A 541 -4.46 2.52 -12.46
N LEU A 542 -3.36 1.75 -12.43
CA LEU A 542 -3.43 0.31 -12.72
C LEU A 542 -4.04 -0.41 -11.52
N ASN A 543 -4.96 -1.34 -11.76
CA ASN A 543 -5.60 -2.09 -10.69
C ASN A 543 -4.59 -2.97 -9.95
N LEU A 544 -4.33 -2.61 -8.68
CA LEU A 544 -3.36 -3.26 -7.80
C LEU A 544 -3.62 -4.75 -7.55
N HIS A 545 -4.87 -5.21 -7.63
CA HIS A 545 -5.24 -6.58 -7.25
C HIS A 545 -5.19 -7.56 -8.42
N THR A 546 -5.42 -7.08 -9.65
CA THR A 546 -5.68 -7.95 -10.81
C THR A 546 -4.70 -7.75 -11.96
N HIS A 547 -4.09 -6.57 -12.10
CA HIS A 547 -3.18 -6.28 -13.22
C HIS A 547 -1.74 -5.96 -12.79
N THR A 548 -1.51 -5.70 -11.51
CA THR A 548 -0.19 -5.32 -10.97
C THR A 548 0.57 -6.52 -10.42
N PRO A 549 1.87 -6.67 -10.72
CA PRO A 549 2.70 -7.71 -10.11
C PRO A 549 2.71 -7.62 -8.57
N PRO A 550 2.63 -8.74 -7.83
CA PRO A 550 2.64 -8.77 -6.35
C PRO A 550 3.74 -7.93 -5.69
N LEU A 551 5.00 -8.01 -6.15
CA LEU A 551 6.09 -7.22 -5.58
C LEU A 551 5.90 -5.71 -5.77
N VAL A 552 5.34 -5.31 -6.92
CA VAL A 552 5.03 -3.90 -7.19
C VAL A 552 3.92 -3.42 -6.26
N ARG A 553 2.85 -4.21 -6.06
CA ARG A 553 1.78 -3.91 -5.10
C ARG A 553 2.34 -3.80 -3.68
N PHE A 554 3.25 -4.70 -3.30
CA PHE A 554 3.90 -4.68 -2.00
C PHE A 554 4.67 -3.38 -1.75
N LEU A 555 5.54 -3.00 -2.68
CA LEU A 555 6.29 -1.74 -2.60
C LEU A 555 5.39 -0.52 -2.54
N THR A 556 4.36 -0.52 -3.38
CA THR A 556 3.30 0.49 -3.47
C THR A 556 2.59 0.70 -2.12
N GLU A 557 2.27 -0.36 -1.40
CA GLU A 557 1.49 -0.27 -0.16
C GLU A 557 2.37 -0.07 1.10
N LEU A 558 3.60 -0.60 1.13
CA LEU A 558 4.41 -0.77 2.35
C LEU A 558 4.64 0.51 3.16
N SER A 559 5.22 1.56 2.56
CA SER A 559 5.63 2.77 3.31
C SER A 559 4.42 3.56 3.86
N ARG A 560 3.21 3.26 3.39
CA ARG A 560 1.96 3.93 3.77
C ARG A 560 0.99 2.97 4.47
N ALA A 561 1.44 1.76 4.80
CA ALA A 561 0.62 0.69 5.34
C ALA A 561 -0.02 1.06 6.68
N GLN A 562 0.66 1.89 7.50
CA GLN A 562 0.17 2.39 8.78
C GLN A 562 -0.37 3.83 8.73
N CYS A 563 -0.57 4.39 7.54
CA CYS A 563 -1.36 5.62 7.37
C CYS A 563 -2.86 5.30 7.33
N ALA A 564 -3.68 6.30 7.61
CA ALA A 564 -5.11 6.25 7.35
C ALA A 564 -5.37 5.96 5.87
N GLN A 565 -6.18 4.93 5.60
CA GLN A 565 -6.55 4.60 4.22
C GLN A 565 -7.73 5.48 3.83
N VAL A 566 -7.43 6.60 3.15
CA VAL A 566 -8.45 7.55 2.69
C VAL A 566 -9.04 7.05 1.38
N THR A 567 -10.34 6.78 1.39
CA THR A 567 -11.10 6.31 0.22
C THR A 567 -12.34 7.19 0.03
N VAL A 568 -13.13 6.91 -1.01
CA VAL A 568 -14.54 7.35 -1.02
C VAL A 568 -15.26 6.82 0.22
N PHE A 569 -16.34 7.50 0.64
CA PHE A 569 -17.04 7.15 1.86
C PHE A 569 -17.63 5.72 1.82
N ASP A 570 -17.34 4.94 2.85
CA ASP A 570 -17.76 3.56 2.99
C ASP A 570 -18.89 3.43 4.03
N TRP A 571 -20.08 3.05 3.56
CA TRP A 571 -21.25 2.78 4.39
C TRP A 571 -21.13 1.50 5.24
N GLY A 572 -20.06 0.72 5.11
CA GLY A 572 -19.83 -0.48 5.91
C GLY A 572 -20.97 -1.49 5.77
N ALA A 573 -21.43 -2.06 6.87
CA ALA A 573 -22.55 -3.00 6.87
C ALA A 573 -23.86 -2.38 6.32
N ALA A 574 -24.06 -1.06 6.45
CA ALA A 574 -25.23 -0.37 5.91
C ALA A 574 -25.27 -0.38 4.36
N ALA A 575 -24.16 -0.70 3.68
CA ALA A 575 -24.11 -0.84 2.23
C ALA A 575 -25.06 -1.92 1.66
N ALA A 576 -25.60 -2.81 2.50
CA ALA A 576 -26.63 -3.77 2.10
C ALA A 576 -28.07 -3.20 2.11
N MET A 577 -28.30 -2.03 2.72
CA MET A 577 -29.65 -1.47 2.89
C MET A 577 -30.30 -1.07 1.55
N PRO A 578 -31.64 -1.25 1.41
CA PRO A 578 -32.37 -0.92 0.18
C PRO A 578 -32.27 0.55 -0.26
N PHE A 579 -32.09 1.44 0.71
CA PHE A 579 -31.92 2.87 0.51
C PHE A 579 -30.82 3.38 1.43
N LEU A 580 -29.99 4.28 0.91
CA LEU A 580 -29.04 5.08 1.67
C LEU A 580 -29.24 6.55 1.31
N PRO A 581 -29.31 7.45 2.31
CA PRO A 581 -29.41 8.88 2.06
C PRO A 581 -28.10 9.41 1.49
N ARG A 582 -28.17 10.55 0.81
CA ARG A 582 -26.98 11.37 0.54
C ARG A 582 -26.33 11.74 1.85
N LEU A 583 -25.01 11.60 1.93
CA LEU A 583 -24.22 12.04 3.06
C LEU A 583 -23.43 13.29 2.68
N ARG A 584 -23.66 14.38 3.42
CA ARG A 584 -23.03 15.68 3.15
C ARG A 584 -22.31 16.22 4.38
N TYR A 585 -21.13 16.79 4.16
CA TYR A 585 -20.44 17.62 5.15
C TYR A 585 -20.09 18.97 4.50
N GLY A 586 -20.46 20.07 5.13
CA GLY A 586 -20.33 21.39 4.52
C GLY A 586 -21.05 21.45 3.16
N ARG A 587 -20.31 21.79 2.10
CA ARG A 587 -20.82 21.85 0.71
C ARG A 587 -20.56 20.57 -0.07
N THR A 588 -19.94 19.57 0.56
CA THR A 588 -19.46 18.35 -0.11
C THR A 588 -20.35 17.16 0.19
N ALA A 589 -20.97 16.60 -0.85
CA ALA A 589 -21.55 15.27 -0.82
C ALA A 589 -20.42 14.22 -0.82
N LEU A 590 -20.23 13.56 0.33
CA LEU A 590 -19.25 12.49 0.53
C LEU A 590 -19.73 11.17 -0.09
N ALA A 591 -21.04 10.95 -0.08
CA ALA A 591 -21.70 9.86 -0.76
C ALA A 591 -23.06 10.34 -1.31
N PRO A 592 -23.42 10.01 -2.56
CA PRO A 592 -24.73 10.31 -3.11
C PRO A 592 -25.81 9.36 -2.56
N ALA A 593 -27.08 9.78 -2.64
CA ALA A 593 -28.20 8.91 -2.31
C ALA A 593 -28.24 7.69 -3.24
N ARG A 594 -28.55 6.51 -2.68
CA ARG A 594 -28.49 5.23 -3.39
C ARG A 594 -29.69 4.35 -3.09
N TRP A 595 -30.23 3.72 -4.13
CA TRP A 595 -31.32 2.76 -4.08
C TRP A 595 -30.88 1.40 -4.63
N ARG A 596 -31.38 0.33 -4.03
CA ARG A 596 -31.23 -1.06 -4.51
C ARG A 596 -32.59 -1.54 -4.97
N LEU A 597 -32.69 -1.85 -6.25
CA LEU A 597 -33.88 -2.39 -6.88
C LEU A 597 -33.65 -3.86 -7.20
N GLU A 598 -34.41 -4.75 -6.56
CA GLU A 598 -34.36 -6.17 -6.88
C GLU A 598 -35.26 -6.50 -8.07
N ALA A 599 -34.82 -7.42 -8.93
CA ALA A 599 -35.60 -7.85 -10.09
C ALA A 599 -36.98 -8.41 -9.70
N SER A 600 -37.10 -9.01 -8.51
CA SER A 600 -38.35 -9.53 -7.92
C SER A 600 -39.35 -8.45 -7.51
N GLU A 601 -38.92 -7.18 -7.36
CA GLU A 601 -39.82 -6.07 -7.04
C GLU A 601 -40.57 -5.55 -8.28
N LEU A 602 -40.22 -6.03 -9.48
CA LEU A 602 -40.86 -5.65 -10.75
C LEU A 602 -41.40 -6.89 -11.50
N PRO A 603 -42.35 -6.69 -12.43
CA PRO A 603 -42.84 -7.78 -13.28
C PRO A 603 -41.71 -8.48 -14.05
N GLY A 604 -41.73 -9.81 -14.10
CA GLY A 604 -40.69 -10.59 -14.78
C GLY A 604 -40.67 -10.44 -16.30
N GLN A 605 -39.62 -10.99 -16.94
CA GLN A 605 -39.35 -10.83 -18.37
C GLN A 605 -40.53 -11.18 -19.30
N ALA A 606 -41.34 -12.18 -18.94
CA ALA A 606 -42.50 -12.63 -19.72
C ALA A 606 -43.68 -11.64 -19.73
N ARG A 607 -43.67 -10.62 -18.86
CA ARG A 607 -44.76 -9.65 -18.75
C ARG A 607 -44.63 -8.51 -19.77
N PRO A 608 -45.77 -7.95 -20.26
CA PRO A 608 -45.78 -6.83 -21.17
C PRO A 608 -44.96 -5.63 -20.67
N ARG A 609 -44.44 -4.83 -21.60
CA ARG A 609 -43.66 -3.63 -21.27
C ARG A 609 -44.46 -2.56 -20.52
N ALA A 610 -45.72 -2.38 -20.87
CA ALA A 610 -46.59 -1.43 -20.19
C ALA A 610 -46.75 -1.77 -18.70
N GLU A 611 -46.99 -3.04 -18.36
CA GLU A 611 -47.08 -3.49 -16.96
C GLU A 611 -45.79 -3.23 -16.18
N TRP A 612 -44.64 -3.49 -16.82
CA TRP A 612 -43.34 -3.21 -16.22
C TRP A 612 -43.10 -1.71 -15.99
N ASP A 613 -43.41 -0.87 -16.98
CA ASP A 613 -43.27 0.59 -16.89
C ASP A 613 -44.16 1.16 -15.77
N THR A 614 -45.43 0.71 -15.66
CA THR A 614 -46.33 1.11 -14.58
C THR A 614 -45.79 0.71 -13.21
N ALA A 615 -45.35 -0.54 -13.05
CA ALA A 615 -44.77 -1.03 -11.79
C ALA A 615 -43.49 -0.26 -11.40
N LEU A 616 -42.65 0.11 -12.37
CA LEU A 616 -41.49 0.95 -12.12
C LEU A 616 -41.90 2.36 -11.65
N SER A 617 -42.90 2.98 -12.28
CA SER A 617 -43.40 4.29 -11.87
C SER A 617 -43.96 4.28 -10.44
N GLU A 618 -44.74 3.25 -10.09
CA GLU A 618 -45.24 3.05 -8.72
C GLU A 618 -44.11 2.80 -7.72
N TRP A 619 -43.13 1.97 -8.08
CA TRP A 619 -41.95 1.73 -7.25
C TRP A 619 -41.15 3.02 -7.03
N ARG A 620 -40.93 3.81 -8.08
CA ARG A 620 -40.24 5.11 -8.04
C ARG A 620 -40.92 6.05 -7.05
N ALA A 621 -42.25 6.19 -7.15
CA ALA A 621 -43.02 7.03 -6.24
C ALA A 621 -42.93 6.53 -4.78
N ARG A 622 -43.11 5.22 -4.54
CA ARG A 622 -43.05 4.63 -3.19
C ARG A 622 -41.67 4.74 -2.54
N ARG A 623 -40.60 4.64 -3.33
CA ARG A 623 -39.20 4.67 -2.84
C ARG A 623 -38.53 6.04 -2.94
N ARG A 624 -39.26 7.07 -3.40
CA ARG A 624 -38.75 8.43 -3.64
C ARG A 624 -37.50 8.46 -4.54
N LEU A 625 -37.43 7.55 -5.51
CA LEU A 625 -36.32 7.56 -6.45
C LEU A 625 -36.48 8.77 -7.40
N PRO A 626 -35.43 9.59 -7.61
CA PRO A 626 -35.51 10.72 -8.55
C PRO A 626 -35.70 10.23 -9.99
N ARG A 627 -36.13 11.15 -10.86
CA ARG A 627 -36.30 10.89 -12.29
C ARG A 627 -34.97 10.48 -12.95
N ARG A 628 -33.88 11.17 -12.59
CA ARG A 628 -32.55 11.02 -13.17
C ARG A 628 -31.63 10.28 -12.22
N VAL A 629 -31.04 9.20 -12.70
CA VAL A 629 -30.20 8.32 -11.91
C VAL A 629 -29.02 7.82 -12.71
N TYR A 630 -27.96 7.42 -12.03
CA TYR A 630 -26.93 6.55 -12.58
C TYR A 630 -27.23 5.11 -12.20
N LEU A 631 -27.29 4.21 -13.19
CA LEU A 631 -27.14 2.77 -12.97
C LEU A 631 -25.66 2.46 -12.77
N VAL A 632 -25.31 1.89 -11.62
CA VAL A 632 -23.92 1.61 -11.23
C VAL A 632 -23.62 0.13 -11.33
N GLU A 633 -22.55 -0.19 -12.06
CA GLU A 633 -21.93 -1.50 -12.18
C GLU A 633 -20.43 -1.35 -11.96
N ASP A 634 -19.91 -1.76 -10.80
CA ASP A 634 -18.53 -1.54 -10.37
C ASP A 634 -18.10 -0.05 -10.49
N ASP A 635 -17.11 0.25 -11.33
CA ASP A 635 -16.61 1.60 -11.62
C ASP A 635 -17.40 2.33 -12.73
N ARG A 636 -18.39 1.66 -13.32
CA ARG A 636 -19.16 2.16 -14.46
C ARG A 636 -20.46 2.79 -13.97
N ARG A 637 -20.70 4.03 -14.39
CA ARG A 637 -21.96 4.75 -14.19
C ARG A 637 -22.61 4.98 -15.54
N LEU A 638 -23.85 4.52 -15.71
CA LEU A 638 -24.69 4.77 -16.88
C LEU A 638 -25.81 5.74 -16.49
N PHE A 639 -25.81 6.93 -17.07
CA PHE A 639 -26.90 7.89 -16.86
C PHE A 639 -28.22 7.35 -17.44
N LEU A 640 -29.30 7.50 -16.70
CA LEU A 640 -30.65 7.15 -17.10
C LEU A 640 -31.61 8.26 -16.67
N ASP A 641 -32.30 8.82 -17.64
CA ASP A 641 -33.55 9.56 -17.42
C ASP A 641 -34.72 8.57 -17.50
N LEU A 642 -35.38 8.29 -16.38
CA LEU A 642 -36.41 7.25 -16.31
C LEU A 642 -37.75 7.65 -16.96
N ASP A 643 -37.92 8.92 -17.35
CA ASP A 643 -39.07 9.32 -18.18
C ASP A 643 -38.87 8.91 -19.66
N GLU A 644 -37.62 8.70 -20.09
CA GLU A 644 -37.28 8.23 -21.42
C GLU A 644 -37.48 6.72 -21.58
N ALA A 645 -38.31 6.32 -22.55
CA ALA A 645 -38.61 4.92 -22.79
C ALA A 645 -37.34 4.11 -23.13
N GLY A 646 -36.40 4.68 -23.89
CA GLY A 646 -35.14 4.03 -24.24
C GLY A 646 -34.29 3.68 -23.01
N HIS A 647 -34.24 4.57 -22.03
CA HIS A 647 -33.48 4.36 -20.79
C HIS A 647 -34.13 3.34 -19.87
N ARG A 648 -35.47 3.35 -19.77
CA ARG A 648 -36.21 2.27 -19.08
C ARG A 648 -35.94 0.89 -19.69
N ALA A 649 -35.79 0.81 -21.01
CA ALA A 649 -35.42 -0.45 -21.67
C ALA A 649 -33.98 -0.91 -21.32
N LEU A 650 -33.03 0.02 -21.13
CA LEU A 650 -31.69 -0.30 -20.65
C LEU A 650 -31.72 -0.85 -19.22
N LEU A 651 -32.50 -0.22 -18.33
CA LEU A 651 -32.68 -0.70 -16.94
C LEU A 651 -33.35 -2.08 -16.89
N ARG A 652 -34.42 -2.30 -17.67
CA ARG A 652 -35.07 -3.61 -17.76
C ARG A 652 -34.09 -4.67 -18.28
N ARG A 653 -33.33 -4.36 -19.33
CA ARG A 653 -32.33 -5.28 -19.90
C ARG A 653 -31.26 -5.66 -18.86
N HIS A 654 -30.85 -4.72 -18.00
CA HIS A 654 -29.95 -5.01 -16.89
C HIS A 654 -30.57 -6.02 -15.93
N LEU A 655 -31.79 -5.76 -15.45
CA LEU A 655 -32.50 -6.63 -14.51
C LEU A 655 -32.87 -8.01 -15.09
N ASP A 656 -32.96 -8.14 -16.42
CA ASP A 656 -33.14 -9.44 -17.08
C ASP A 656 -31.91 -10.36 -16.92
N HIS A 657 -30.71 -9.80 -16.68
CA HIS A 657 -29.45 -10.57 -16.57
C HIS A 657 -28.89 -10.54 -15.14
N SER A 658 -29.24 -9.52 -14.36
CA SER A 658 -28.73 -9.26 -13.03
C SER A 658 -29.89 -9.19 -12.04
N ARG A 659 -29.76 -9.85 -10.88
CA ARG A 659 -30.83 -9.83 -9.85
C ARG A 659 -31.03 -8.47 -9.18
N LEU A 660 -30.07 -7.56 -9.34
CA LEU A 660 -30.00 -6.30 -8.61
C LEU A 660 -29.59 -5.16 -9.56
N ALA A 661 -30.30 -4.04 -9.48
CA ALA A 661 -29.86 -2.75 -9.99
C ALA A 661 -29.50 -1.82 -8.82
N VAL A 662 -28.28 -1.28 -8.83
CA VAL A 662 -27.87 -0.21 -7.91
C VAL A 662 -28.04 1.12 -8.63
N LEU A 663 -28.94 1.95 -8.12
CA LEU A 663 -29.25 3.27 -8.68
C LEU A 663 -28.73 4.34 -7.74
N VAL A 664 -28.04 5.33 -8.28
CA VAL A 664 -27.52 6.49 -7.55
C VAL A 664 -28.17 7.74 -8.13
N GLU A 665 -28.47 8.74 -7.32
CA GLU A 665 -28.99 10.02 -7.83
C GLU A 665 -28.05 10.64 -8.89
N ALA A 666 -28.63 11.27 -9.91
CA ALA A 666 -27.89 12.04 -10.90
C ALA A 666 -28.23 13.53 -10.75
N PRO A 667 -27.30 14.44 -11.07
CA PRO A 667 -27.56 15.87 -10.95
C PRO A 667 -28.59 16.36 -11.98
N GLU A 668 -29.27 17.44 -11.61
CA GLU A 668 -30.12 18.21 -12.52
C GLU A 668 -29.28 18.95 -13.58
N PRO A 669 -29.84 19.29 -14.76
CA PRO A 669 -29.06 19.89 -15.85
C PRO A 669 -28.33 21.16 -15.44
N GLU A 670 -28.96 21.98 -14.61
CA GLU A 670 -28.43 23.27 -14.17
C GLU A 670 -27.18 23.10 -13.29
N ALA A 671 -26.96 21.92 -12.69
CA ALA A 671 -25.79 21.66 -11.86
C ALA A 671 -24.47 21.82 -12.62
N TYR A 672 -24.49 21.65 -13.95
CA TYR A 672 -23.32 21.84 -14.81
C TYR A 672 -23.32 23.20 -15.54
N GLY A 673 -24.20 24.12 -15.17
CA GLY A 673 -24.36 25.40 -15.88
C GLY A 673 -23.09 26.26 -15.89
N TRP A 674 -22.29 26.23 -14.83
CA TRP A 674 -20.98 26.92 -14.81
C TRP A 674 -19.99 26.38 -15.86
N CYS A 675 -20.19 25.14 -16.32
CA CYS A 675 -19.34 24.43 -17.26
C CYS A 675 -20.02 24.25 -18.63
N GLY A 676 -20.95 25.14 -18.99
CA GLY A 676 -21.69 25.06 -20.26
C GLY A 676 -22.55 23.80 -20.40
N GLY A 677 -22.99 23.20 -19.29
CA GLY A 677 -23.76 21.96 -19.27
C GLY A 677 -22.93 20.68 -19.44
N ARG A 678 -21.59 20.79 -19.56
CA ARG A 678 -20.71 19.64 -19.80
C ARG A 678 -20.47 18.84 -18.52
N ALA A 679 -20.61 17.52 -18.62
CA ALA A 679 -20.17 16.62 -17.56
C ALA A 679 -18.64 16.71 -17.43
N HIS A 680 -18.16 16.89 -16.19
CA HIS A 680 -16.74 17.06 -15.90
C HIS A 680 -16.37 16.29 -14.61
N GLU A 681 -15.08 16.08 -14.41
CA GLU A 681 -14.49 15.64 -13.14
C GLU A 681 -13.16 16.40 -12.98
N VAL A 682 -12.96 17.02 -11.82
CA VAL A 682 -11.75 17.78 -11.50
C VAL A 682 -10.95 16.95 -10.52
N VAL A 683 -9.77 16.51 -10.93
CA VAL A 683 -8.84 15.77 -10.07
C VAL A 683 -7.87 16.75 -9.43
N VAL A 684 -7.89 16.83 -8.11
CA VAL A 684 -7.09 17.78 -7.33
C VAL A 684 -6.01 17.02 -6.55
N PRO A 685 -4.72 17.18 -6.91
CA PRO A 685 -3.60 16.74 -6.07
C PRO A 685 -3.56 17.51 -4.76
N LEU A 686 -3.36 16.80 -3.65
CA LEU A 686 -3.31 17.35 -2.29
C LEU A 686 -2.03 16.87 -1.60
N LYS A 687 -1.34 17.80 -0.92
CA LYS A 687 -0.16 17.54 -0.11
C LYS A 687 -0.46 17.87 1.35
N ALA A 688 -0.06 17.01 2.27
CA ALA A 688 -0.15 17.29 3.70
C ALA A 688 0.85 18.40 4.08
N THR A 689 0.40 19.39 4.84
CA THR A 689 1.21 20.54 5.27
C THR A 689 1.65 20.46 6.74
N GLY A 690 1.03 19.58 7.54
CA GLY A 690 1.41 19.36 8.93
C GLY A 690 2.62 18.43 9.06
N PRO A 691 3.51 18.65 10.04
CA PRO A 691 4.59 17.71 10.33
C PRO A 691 4.02 16.38 10.80
N SER A 692 4.74 15.28 10.56
CA SER A 692 4.37 13.98 11.12
C SER A 692 4.40 14.06 12.65
N ALA A 693 3.29 13.72 13.30
CA ALA A 693 3.20 13.62 14.76
C ALA A 693 3.94 12.39 15.32
N TRP A 694 4.50 11.54 14.44
CA TRP A 694 5.15 10.30 14.83
C TRP A 694 6.66 10.50 15.04
N PRO A 695 7.29 9.75 15.96
CA PRO A 695 8.73 9.85 16.22
C PRO A 695 9.57 9.65 14.95
N PRO A 696 10.72 10.31 14.80
CA PRO A 696 11.56 10.17 13.62
C PRO A 696 12.07 8.73 13.46
N LEU A 697 12.21 8.29 12.19
CA LEU A 697 12.77 6.98 11.90
C LEU A 697 14.30 6.99 12.06
N PRO A 698 14.88 5.94 12.67
CA PRO A 698 16.33 5.76 12.74
C PRO A 698 16.99 5.81 11.36
N ALA A 699 18.21 6.35 11.29
CA ALA A 699 18.96 6.43 10.04
C ALA A 699 19.22 5.02 9.46
N PRO A 700 19.01 4.81 8.14
CA PRO A 700 19.42 3.57 7.48
C PRO A 700 20.94 3.40 7.52
N SER A 701 21.41 2.18 7.77
CA SER A 701 22.83 1.86 7.74
C SER A 701 23.05 0.38 7.42
N ARG A 702 24.12 0.07 6.67
CA ARG A 702 24.56 -1.31 6.41
C ARG A 702 24.91 -2.06 7.69
N ALA A 703 25.32 -1.36 8.75
CA ALA A 703 25.62 -1.97 10.04
C ALA A 703 24.39 -2.62 10.70
N ARG A 704 23.18 -2.30 10.21
CA ARG A 704 21.90 -2.84 10.68
C ARG A 704 21.31 -3.88 9.72
N ALA A 705 22.05 -4.27 8.68
CA ALA A 705 21.63 -5.30 7.75
C ALA A 705 21.40 -6.64 8.45
N LEU A 706 20.40 -7.39 7.98
CA LEU A 706 20.14 -8.73 8.47
C LEU A 706 21.40 -9.61 8.34
N SER A 707 21.78 -10.25 9.43
CA SER A 707 22.89 -11.21 9.48
C SER A 707 22.39 -12.59 9.91
N SER A 708 23.01 -13.66 9.40
CA SER A 708 22.73 -15.03 9.83
C SER A 708 22.97 -15.23 11.32
N THR A 709 23.87 -14.45 11.93
CA THR A 709 24.15 -14.48 13.37
C THR A 709 22.97 -14.02 14.23
N GLN A 710 21.97 -13.37 13.64
CA GLN A 710 20.74 -13.01 14.34
C GLN A 710 19.82 -14.21 14.55
N MET A 711 19.94 -15.27 13.75
CA MET A 711 19.09 -16.45 13.85
C MET A 711 19.74 -17.52 14.72
N GLN A 712 19.12 -17.86 15.84
CA GLN A 712 19.59 -18.87 16.78
C GLN A 712 18.62 -20.05 16.75
N THR A 713 18.87 -20.99 15.85
CA THR A 713 18.02 -22.17 15.66
C THR A 713 18.20 -23.20 16.79
N PRO A 714 17.14 -23.92 17.17
CA PRO A 714 17.22 -24.99 18.17
C PRO A 714 18.25 -26.05 17.77
N ALA A 715 18.98 -26.60 18.75
CA ALA A 715 20.02 -27.62 18.59
C ALA A 715 21.24 -27.26 17.71
N ALA A 716 21.28 -26.08 17.10
CA ALA A 716 22.41 -25.61 16.28
C ALA A 716 23.05 -24.31 16.81
N SER A 717 22.47 -23.72 17.85
CA SER A 717 22.98 -22.50 18.49
C SER A 717 23.20 -22.71 19.98
N SER A 718 24.04 -21.87 20.58
CA SER A 718 24.34 -21.90 22.03
C SER A 718 23.27 -21.22 22.90
N VAL A 719 22.01 -21.20 22.44
CA VAL A 719 20.87 -20.68 23.20
C VAL A 719 19.68 -21.60 23.01
N LEU A 720 19.02 -21.96 24.09
CA LEU A 720 17.72 -22.59 24.09
C LEU A 720 16.66 -21.55 24.49
N LEU A 721 15.69 -21.32 23.60
CA LEU A 721 14.50 -20.50 23.91
C LEU A 721 13.33 -21.43 24.22
N ALA A 722 12.82 -21.35 25.46
CA ALA A 722 11.62 -22.04 25.90
C ALA A 722 10.45 -21.05 25.95
N ALA A 723 9.42 -21.29 25.15
CA ALA A 723 8.15 -20.58 25.19
C ALA A 723 7.14 -21.36 26.06
N LEU A 724 6.80 -20.80 27.21
CA LEU A 724 5.98 -21.40 28.25
C LEU A 724 4.56 -20.79 28.23
N TYR A 725 3.58 -21.56 27.80
CA TYR A 725 2.18 -21.12 27.71
C TYR A 725 1.40 -21.53 28.96
N GLY A 726 0.55 -20.63 29.46
CA GLY A 726 -0.28 -20.84 30.65
C GLY A 726 -1.12 -19.58 30.96
N ASP A 727 -1.86 -19.57 32.07
CA ASP A 727 -2.63 -18.39 32.48
C ASP A 727 -1.69 -17.23 32.87
N PRO A 728 -1.81 -16.03 32.26
CA PRO A 728 -0.98 -14.87 32.59
C PRO A 728 -0.95 -14.52 34.08
N ARG A 729 -2.05 -14.76 34.80
CA ARG A 729 -2.18 -14.50 36.25
C ARG A 729 -1.30 -15.40 37.12
N ARG A 730 -0.67 -16.43 36.53
CA ARG A 730 0.24 -17.35 37.22
C ARG A 730 1.70 -17.16 36.84
N GLN A 731 2.02 -16.24 35.93
CA GLN A 731 3.40 -16.00 35.49
C GLN A 731 4.31 -15.52 36.63
N ASP A 732 3.83 -14.61 37.50
CA ASP A 732 4.59 -14.17 38.70
C ASP A 732 4.96 -15.35 39.61
N VAL A 733 4.01 -16.27 39.82
CA VAL A 733 4.21 -17.48 40.64
C VAL A 733 5.22 -18.41 39.97
N LEU A 734 5.08 -18.63 38.66
CA LEU A 734 6.00 -19.47 37.90
C LEU A 734 7.44 -18.92 37.95
N LEU A 735 7.59 -17.61 37.76
CA LEU A 735 8.87 -16.91 37.81
C LEU A 735 9.50 -16.95 39.20
N SER A 736 8.74 -16.66 40.26
CA SER A 736 9.28 -16.56 41.62
C SER A 736 9.50 -17.88 42.33
N GLN A 737 8.65 -18.89 42.09
CA GLN A 737 8.65 -20.13 42.87
C GLN A 737 9.21 -21.33 42.12
N TYR A 738 9.06 -21.39 40.80
CA TYR A 738 9.37 -22.60 40.02
C TYR A 738 10.58 -22.47 39.11
N LEU A 739 10.76 -21.31 38.47
CA LEU A 739 11.92 -21.05 37.61
C LEU A 739 13.27 -21.19 38.35
N PRO A 740 13.45 -20.72 39.60
CA PRO A 740 14.70 -20.91 40.33
C PRO A 740 15.07 -22.39 40.49
N GLY A 741 14.07 -23.26 40.73
CA GLY A 741 14.28 -24.70 40.82
C GLY A 741 14.73 -25.32 39.50
N LEU A 742 14.17 -24.88 38.36
CA LEU A 742 14.64 -25.30 37.04
C LEU A 742 16.10 -24.88 36.81
N LEU A 743 16.42 -23.62 37.08
CA LEU A 743 17.77 -23.08 36.89
C LEU A 743 18.80 -23.84 37.74
N GLN A 744 18.45 -24.19 38.98
CA GLN A 744 19.30 -25.02 39.84
C GLN A 744 19.54 -26.42 39.24
N ARG A 745 18.49 -27.09 38.72
CA ARG A 745 18.63 -28.40 38.05
C ARG A 745 19.55 -28.34 36.82
N LEU A 746 19.61 -27.18 36.17
CA LEU A 746 20.47 -26.93 35.01
C LEU A 746 21.88 -26.44 35.37
N GLY A 747 22.21 -26.28 36.65
CA GLY A 747 23.52 -25.78 37.09
C GLY A 747 23.68 -24.25 37.01
N ASN A 748 22.56 -23.51 37.09
CA ASN A 748 22.48 -22.05 37.02
C ASN A 748 23.14 -21.43 35.76
N PRO A 749 22.75 -21.87 34.55
CA PRO A 749 23.25 -21.28 33.31
C PRO A 749 22.83 -19.80 33.20
N PRO A 750 23.57 -18.95 32.45
CA PRO A 750 23.11 -17.60 32.14
C PRO A 750 21.74 -17.63 31.46
N TRP A 751 20.83 -16.77 31.93
CA TRP A 751 19.44 -16.80 31.47
C TRP A 751 18.78 -15.43 31.59
N TRP A 752 17.74 -15.22 30.81
CA TRP A 752 16.84 -14.08 30.96
C TRP A 752 15.46 -14.43 30.43
N PHE A 753 14.45 -13.65 30.81
CA PHE A 753 13.08 -13.86 30.35
C PHE A 753 12.45 -12.56 29.83
N ILE A 754 11.34 -12.75 29.11
CA ILE A 754 10.40 -11.69 28.78
C ILE A 754 8.98 -12.26 28.75
N ARG A 755 7.99 -11.47 29.15
CA ARG A 755 6.57 -11.79 28.88
C ARG A 755 6.29 -11.45 27.43
N PHE A 756 5.63 -12.35 26.71
CA PHE A 756 5.41 -12.20 25.28
C PHE A 756 3.96 -12.52 24.95
N ARG A 757 3.53 -12.18 23.73
CA ARG A 757 2.20 -12.50 23.21
C ARG A 757 2.33 -12.85 21.73
N ASP A 758 2.08 -14.12 21.35
CA ASP A 758 1.61 -14.43 19.99
C ASP A 758 1.09 -15.88 19.80
N PRO A 759 -0.17 -16.09 19.36
CA PRO A 759 -1.28 -15.14 19.47
C PRO A 759 -1.66 -14.86 20.95
N ASP A 760 -1.29 -15.79 21.84
CA ASP A 760 -1.60 -15.80 23.27
C ASP A 760 -0.41 -15.38 24.13
N GLN A 761 -0.68 -14.86 25.33
CA GLN A 761 0.35 -14.48 26.30
C GLN A 761 1.10 -15.69 26.84
N HIS A 762 2.43 -15.62 26.84
CA HIS A 762 3.34 -16.67 27.29
C HIS A 762 4.65 -16.08 27.83
N LEU A 763 5.45 -16.89 28.52
CA LEU A 763 6.81 -16.51 28.93
C LEU A 763 7.82 -17.03 27.91
N ARG A 764 8.78 -16.20 27.51
CA ARG A 764 9.95 -16.61 26.73
C ARG A 764 11.15 -16.60 27.65
N VAL A 765 11.69 -17.78 27.95
CA VAL A 765 12.91 -17.95 28.76
C VAL A 765 14.04 -18.38 27.84
N ARG A 766 15.11 -17.57 27.80
CA ARG A 766 16.33 -17.90 27.05
C ARG A 766 17.38 -18.39 28.02
N ILE A 767 17.94 -19.55 27.71
CA ILE A 767 18.95 -20.24 28.51
C ILE A 767 20.19 -20.38 27.63
N ALA A 768 21.30 -19.80 28.08
CA ALA A 768 22.58 -19.96 27.40
C ALA A 768 23.08 -21.40 27.58
N LEU A 769 23.56 -21.98 26.49
CA LEU A 769 24.18 -23.29 26.46
C LEU A 769 25.70 -23.12 26.37
N PRO A 770 26.50 -24.01 26.99
CA PRO A 770 27.95 -23.99 26.81
C PRO A 770 28.35 -24.18 25.34
N ASP A 771 27.63 -25.07 24.65
CA ASP A 771 27.75 -25.33 23.22
C ASP A 771 26.43 -25.90 22.67
N PRO A 772 26.24 -26.01 21.34
CA PRO A 772 25.01 -26.54 20.75
C PRO A 772 24.67 -28.00 21.12
N GLN A 773 25.66 -28.84 21.48
CA GLN A 773 25.42 -30.25 21.83
C GLN A 773 24.68 -30.39 23.16
N ALA A 774 24.81 -29.42 24.06
CA ALA A 774 24.09 -29.38 25.32
C ALA A 774 22.56 -29.17 25.18
N PHE A 775 22.07 -28.90 23.96
CA PHE A 775 20.65 -28.65 23.71
C PHE A 775 19.78 -29.84 24.13
N ALA A 776 20.15 -31.07 23.77
CA ALA A 776 19.32 -32.25 24.03
C ALA A 776 19.12 -32.49 25.55
N ASP A 777 20.19 -32.37 26.33
CA ASP A 777 20.14 -32.58 27.78
C ASP A 777 19.40 -31.45 28.50
N THR A 778 19.61 -30.21 28.05
CA THR A 778 18.89 -29.04 28.59
C THR A 778 17.40 -29.13 28.25
N ALA A 779 17.04 -29.43 27.00
CA ALA A 779 15.66 -29.57 26.57
C ALA A 779 14.94 -30.70 27.30
N ARG A 780 15.60 -31.85 27.52
CA ARG A 780 15.08 -32.96 28.33
C ARG A 780 14.72 -32.50 29.74
N THR A 781 15.62 -31.77 30.39
CA THR A 781 15.42 -31.26 31.75
C THR A 781 14.30 -30.22 31.82
N VAL A 782 14.26 -29.28 30.87
CA VAL A 782 13.19 -28.27 30.77
C VAL A 782 11.84 -28.93 30.48
N SER A 783 11.79 -29.94 29.61
CA SER A 783 10.56 -30.66 29.27
C SER A 783 10.01 -31.43 30.45
N ALA A 784 10.86 -32.17 31.18
CA ALA A 784 10.46 -32.87 32.39
C ALA A 784 9.91 -31.91 33.47
N TRP A 785 10.57 -30.78 33.67
CA TRP A 785 10.08 -29.72 34.56
C TRP A 785 8.75 -29.12 34.09
N ALA A 786 8.57 -28.90 32.79
CA ALA A 786 7.31 -28.38 32.26
C ALA A 786 6.16 -29.39 32.42
N ASP A 787 6.43 -30.69 32.32
CA ASP A 787 5.46 -31.76 32.59
C ASP A 787 5.03 -31.78 34.06
N GLU A 788 5.97 -31.58 35.00
CA GLU A 788 5.66 -31.40 36.43
C GLU A 788 4.70 -30.21 36.61
N LEU A 789 4.98 -29.07 35.98
CA LEU A 789 4.13 -27.88 36.06
C LEU A 789 2.76 -28.06 35.41
N ARG A 790 2.67 -28.84 34.33
CA ARG A 790 1.38 -29.20 33.72
C ARG A 790 0.57 -30.07 34.67
N SER A 791 1.19 -31.01 35.38
CA SER A 791 0.50 -31.88 36.34
C SER A 791 -0.13 -31.13 37.52
N VAL A 792 0.44 -29.97 37.89
CA VAL A 792 -0.10 -29.08 38.94
C VAL A 792 -0.89 -27.88 38.39
N GLY A 793 -1.21 -27.88 37.08
CA GLY A 793 -2.08 -26.89 36.45
C GLY A 793 -1.48 -25.50 36.23
N LEU A 794 -0.15 -25.37 36.19
CA LEU A 794 0.55 -24.09 35.99
C LEU A 794 0.97 -23.82 34.56
N LEU A 795 1.18 -24.86 33.74
CA LEU A 795 1.50 -24.76 32.33
C LEU A 795 0.50 -25.52 31.46
N ALA A 796 0.24 -24.97 30.26
CA ALA A 796 -0.60 -25.55 29.23
C ALA A 796 0.22 -26.16 28.08
N ASP A 797 1.28 -25.48 27.62
CA ASP A 797 2.11 -25.89 26.48
C ASP A 797 3.56 -25.39 26.64
N LEU A 798 4.51 -26.08 25.98
CA LEU A 798 5.93 -25.74 25.91
C LEU A 798 6.40 -25.85 24.46
N ARG A 799 7.09 -24.81 23.96
CA ARG A 799 7.70 -24.83 22.62
C ARG A 799 9.16 -24.41 22.66
N TYR A 800 9.93 -24.92 21.70
CA TYR A 800 11.32 -24.52 21.46
C TYR A 800 11.47 -23.79 20.11
N PRO A 801 11.02 -22.53 20.00
CA PRO A 801 11.14 -21.77 18.76
C PRO A 801 12.58 -21.29 18.51
N THR A 802 12.87 -20.89 17.28
CA THR A 802 14.08 -20.12 16.93
C THR A 802 14.11 -18.81 17.73
N SER A 803 15.27 -18.50 18.33
CA SER A 803 15.51 -17.20 18.96
C SER A 803 16.11 -16.24 17.95
N TYR A 804 15.66 -14.99 17.95
CA TYR A 804 16.18 -13.94 17.09
C TYR A 804 16.88 -12.87 17.94
N ARG A 805 18.12 -12.52 17.59
CA ARG A 805 18.85 -11.39 18.19
C ARG A 805 18.41 -10.09 17.52
N GLU A 806 17.88 -9.17 18.32
CA GLU A 806 17.41 -7.84 17.90
C GLU A 806 18.58 -6.86 17.69
N MET A 807 19.57 -7.24 16.87
CA MET A 807 20.79 -6.42 16.68
C MET A 807 20.52 -5.05 16.05
N GLY A 808 19.43 -4.91 15.28
CA GLY A 808 19.01 -3.61 14.74
C GLY A 808 18.55 -2.61 15.80
N ARG A 809 18.26 -3.09 17.02
CA ARG A 809 17.80 -2.34 18.19
C ARG A 809 18.90 -2.15 19.24
N TRP A 810 19.68 -3.19 19.52
CA TRP A 810 20.66 -3.20 20.62
C TRP A 810 22.12 -3.12 20.18
N GLY A 811 22.37 -3.20 18.87
CA GLY A 811 23.69 -3.32 18.29
C GLY A 811 24.16 -4.76 18.13
N SER A 812 25.33 -4.92 17.53
CA SER A 812 25.96 -6.20 17.19
C SER A 812 27.29 -6.39 17.95
N GLY A 813 27.83 -7.63 17.91
CA GLY A 813 29.10 -7.98 18.56
C GLY A 813 29.07 -7.70 20.07
N ALA A 814 30.12 -7.07 20.59
CA ALA A 814 30.26 -6.72 22.01
C ALA A 814 29.09 -5.87 22.55
N ALA A 815 28.47 -5.03 21.71
CA ALA A 815 27.31 -4.24 22.12
C ALA A 815 26.09 -5.14 22.42
N TRP A 816 25.86 -6.17 21.60
CA TRP A 816 24.81 -7.16 21.85
C TRP A 816 25.08 -7.94 23.14
N GLU A 817 26.32 -8.37 23.36
CA GLU A 817 26.71 -9.14 24.55
C GLU A 817 26.50 -8.32 25.84
N ALA A 818 26.88 -7.04 25.83
CA ALA A 818 26.64 -6.12 26.93
C ALA A 818 25.14 -5.85 27.15
N ALA A 819 24.36 -5.65 26.08
CA ALA A 819 22.90 -5.52 26.18
C ALA A 819 22.24 -6.78 26.75
N GLU A 820 22.72 -7.96 26.36
CA GLU A 820 22.21 -9.22 26.86
C GLU A 820 22.48 -9.35 28.37
N GLU A 821 23.63 -8.89 28.87
CA GLU A 821 23.88 -8.87 30.31
C GLU A 821 22.94 -7.92 31.06
N VAL A 822 22.56 -6.79 30.46
CA VAL A 822 21.49 -5.94 31.00
C VAL A 822 20.18 -6.72 31.12
N PHE A 823 19.84 -7.55 30.14
CA PHE A 823 18.61 -8.37 30.19
C PHE A 823 18.65 -9.43 31.29
N ARG A 824 19.81 -10.07 31.49
CA ARG A 824 20.02 -11.04 32.57
C ARG A 824 19.92 -10.36 33.93
N ALA A 825 20.62 -9.25 34.11
CA ALA A 825 20.60 -8.48 35.36
C ALA A 825 19.20 -7.94 35.68
N ASP A 826 18.48 -7.42 34.69
CA ASP A 826 17.10 -6.96 34.86
C ASP A 826 16.13 -8.11 35.20
N SER A 827 16.31 -9.29 34.58
CA SER A 827 15.56 -10.49 34.93
C SER A 827 15.78 -10.92 36.39
N ARG A 828 17.04 -10.87 36.87
CA ARG A 828 17.38 -11.14 38.28
C ARG A 828 16.75 -10.10 39.22
N ALA A 829 16.79 -8.82 38.86
CA ALA A 829 16.18 -7.75 39.65
C ALA A 829 14.66 -7.96 39.81
N VAL A 830 13.96 -8.33 38.73
CA VAL A 830 12.52 -8.64 38.80
C VAL A 830 12.26 -9.90 39.64
N LEU A 831 13.09 -10.95 39.53
CA LEU A 831 12.93 -12.11 40.41
C LEU A 831 13.16 -11.79 41.89
N ALA A 832 14.18 -11.01 42.23
CA ALA A 832 14.45 -10.57 43.59
C ALA A 832 13.27 -9.80 44.19
N GLN A 833 12.61 -8.97 43.37
CA GLN A 833 11.36 -8.30 43.73
C GLN A 833 10.21 -9.30 43.91
N LEU A 834 10.03 -10.22 42.97
CA LEU A 834 8.90 -11.17 43.02
C LEU A 834 9.01 -12.14 44.20
N ALA A 835 10.22 -12.41 44.69
CA ALA A 835 10.49 -13.21 45.88
C ALA A 835 10.08 -12.51 47.20
N GLN A 836 9.86 -11.20 47.20
CA GLN A 836 9.42 -10.49 48.40
C GLN A 836 7.91 -10.74 48.65
N PRO A 837 7.52 -11.23 49.84
CA PRO A 837 6.12 -11.52 50.17
C PRO A 837 5.28 -10.24 50.32
N GLN A 838 5.91 -9.14 50.71
CA GLN A 838 5.32 -7.81 50.76
C GLN A 838 6.17 -6.87 49.91
N ARG A 839 5.50 -6.04 49.10
CA ARG A 839 6.13 -5.05 48.23
C ARG A 839 5.13 -3.93 47.92
N PRO A 840 5.61 -2.73 47.53
CA PRO A 840 4.76 -1.63 47.06
C PRO A 840 3.91 -2.01 45.85
N SER A 841 2.97 -1.14 45.48
CA SER A 841 2.11 -1.35 44.31
C SER A 841 2.94 -1.46 43.01
N GLN A 842 2.45 -2.25 42.05
CA GLN A 842 3.16 -2.55 40.79
C GLN A 842 3.53 -1.27 40.03
N ARG A 843 2.60 -0.32 39.85
CA ARG A 843 2.86 0.97 39.18
C ARG A 843 3.96 1.77 39.85
N THR A 844 3.97 1.80 41.19
CA THR A 844 5.00 2.50 41.97
C THR A 844 6.38 1.89 41.76
N LEU A 845 6.47 0.55 41.77
CA LEU A 845 7.74 -0.14 41.52
C LEU A 845 8.22 0.07 40.09
N VAL A 846 7.36 -0.02 39.10
CA VAL A 846 7.73 0.28 37.70
C VAL A 846 8.24 1.72 37.58
N ALA A 847 7.60 2.70 38.21
CA ALA A 847 8.06 4.08 38.19
C ALA A 847 9.46 4.24 38.83
N ALA A 848 9.71 3.60 39.97
CA ALA A 848 11.03 3.61 40.63
C ALA A 848 12.10 2.91 39.78
N HIS A 849 11.79 1.76 39.20
CA HIS A 849 12.66 1.06 38.26
C HIS A 849 13.00 1.90 37.02
N THR A 850 12.01 2.61 36.46
CA THR A 850 12.20 3.52 35.32
C THR A 850 13.19 4.63 35.65
N VAL A 851 13.06 5.26 36.83
CA VAL A 851 14.01 6.27 37.31
C VAL A 851 15.40 5.66 37.50
N ALA A 852 15.51 4.47 38.09
CA ALA A 852 16.79 3.78 38.31
C ALA A 852 17.50 3.45 36.99
N ILE A 853 16.77 2.86 36.03
CA ILE A 853 17.32 2.49 34.71
C ILE A 853 17.78 3.74 33.95
N ALA A 854 16.95 4.79 33.91
CA ALA A 854 17.31 6.03 33.22
C ALA A 854 18.55 6.70 33.85
N SER A 855 18.61 6.74 35.18
CA SER A 855 19.74 7.33 35.92
C SER A 855 21.03 6.54 35.70
N ALA A 856 20.98 5.22 35.79
CA ALA A 856 22.14 4.35 35.61
C ALA A 856 22.63 4.34 34.16
N PHE A 857 21.72 4.30 33.19
CA PHE A 857 22.07 4.31 31.77
C PHE A 857 22.67 5.64 31.31
N LEU A 858 22.17 6.78 31.81
CA LEU A 858 22.69 8.11 31.48
C LEU A 858 23.86 8.54 32.38
N GLY A 859 24.19 7.75 33.39
CA GLY A 859 25.34 7.92 34.27
C GLY A 859 25.12 8.85 35.47
N THR A 860 24.03 9.64 35.51
CA THR A 860 23.68 10.48 36.66
C THR A 860 22.17 10.55 36.87
N ILE A 861 21.76 10.74 38.14
CA ILE A 861 20.35 10.96 38.50
C ILE A 861 19.78 12.19 37.79
N GLU A 862 20.53 13.29 37.73
CA GLU A 862 20.08 14.52 37.08
C GLU A 862 19.80 14.32 35.58
N ALA A 863 20.67 13.58 34.88
CA ALA A 863 20.45 13.25 33.47
C ALA A 863 19.22 12.35 33.28
N GLY A 864 19.05 11.33 34.12
CA GLY A 864 17.87 10.45 34.14
C GLY A 864 16.56 11.22 34.34
N MET A 865 16.50 12.07 35.35
CA MET A 865 15.31 12.85 35.67
C MET A 865 14.95 13.85 34.57
N ARG A 866 15.95 14.56 34.03
CA ARG A 866 15.74 15.47 32.90
C ARG A 866 15.23 14.73 31.67
N TRP A 867 15.82 13.58 31.35
CA TRP A 867 15.37 12.77 30.22
C TRP A 867 13.90 12.38 30.35
N LEU A 868 13.47 11.91 31.52
CA LEU A 868 12.07 11.55 31.79
C LEU A 868 11.13 12.76 31.67
N ILE A 869 11.57 13.95 32.08
CA ILE A 869 10.76 15.19 31.96
C ILE A 869 10.57 15.57 30.49
N ASP A 870 11.64 15.46 29.70
CA ASP A 870 11.71 15.93 28.31
C ASP A 870 11.09 14.93 27.31
N HIS A 871 11.16 13.63 27.58
CA HIS A 871 10.78 12.57 26.62
C HIS A 871 9.48 11.84 26.95
N VAL A 872 8.98 11.93 28.19
CA VAL A 872 7.70 11.30 28.58
C VAL A 872 6.56 12.30 28.50
N SER A 873 5.40 11.84 28.02
CA SER A 873 4.18 12.66 27.92
C SER A 873 3.80 13.32 29.26
N PRO A 874 3.42 14.61 29.25
CA PRO A 874 2.93 15.29 30.45
C PRO A 874 1.51 14.87 30.85
N THR A 875 0.82 14.09 30.02
CA THR A 875 -0.59 13.74 30.18
C THR A 875 -0.73 12.25 30.41
N ALA A 876 -1.45 11.86 31.47
CA ALA A 876 -1.78 10.47 31.71
C ALA A 876 -2.89 10.01 30.75
N PRO A 877 -2.83 8.78 30.21
CA PRO A 877 -3.86 8.27 29.29
C PRO A 877 -5.18 8.00 30.03
N VAL A 878 -5.13 7.78 31.35
CA VAL A 878 -6.30 7.59 32.22
C VAL A 878 -6.08 8.31 33.56
N PRO A 879 -7.16 8.71 34.27
CA PRO A 879 -7.04 9.31 35.60
C PRO A 879 -6.32 8.38 36.59
N VAL A 880 -5.29 8.90 37.27
CA VAL A 880 -4.54 8.17 38.30
C VAL A 880 -5.04 8.54 39.70
N PRO A 881 -5.44 7.56 40.55
CA PRO A 881 -5.89 7.85 41.91
C PRO A 881 -4.80 8.56 42.75
N ARG A 882 -5.20 9.59 43.49
CA ARG A 882 -4.27 10.42 44.30
C ARG A 882 -3.38 9.63 45.28
N PRO A 883 -3.87 8.57 45.99
CA PRO A 883 -3.00 7.77 46.85
C PRO A 883 -1.88 7.08 46.08
N GLN A 884 -2.19 6.52 44.91
CA GLN A 884 -1.21 5.85 44.05
C GLN A 884 -0.19 6.84 43.48
N PHE A 885 -0.64 8.00 43.02
CA PHE A 885 0.25 9.07 42.56
C PHE A 885 1.22 9.51 43.67
N THR A 886 0.70 9.70 44.88
CA THR A 886 1.49 10.16 46.04
C THR A 886 2.52 9.09 46.46
N GLU A 887 2.11 7.83 46.48
CA GLU A 887 3.01 6.71 46.77
C GLU A 887 4.14 6.61 45.72
N ALA A 888 3.80 6.66 44.43
CA ALA A 888 4.77 6.58 43.34
C ALA A 888 5.80 7.73 43.39
N VAL A 889 5.35 8.97 43.57
CA VAL A 889 6.23 10.15 43.67
C VAL A 889 7.15 10.09 44.89
N ARG A 890 6.68 9.51 46.01
CA ARG A 890 7.47 9.35 47.23
C ARG A 890 8.51 8.24 47.11
N LEU A 891 8.14 7.08 46.56
CA LEU A 891 8.99 5.90 46.55
C LEU A 891 9.90 5.80 45.31
N ALA A 892 9.58 6.51 44.22
CA ALA A 892 10.47 6.64 43.06
C ALA A 892 11.51 7.78 43.21
N ASP A 893 11.77 8.22 44.44
CA ASP A 893 12.78 9.23 44.77
C ASP A 893 14.15 8.56 45.03
N PRO A 894 15.18 8.83 44.22
CA PRO A 894 16.50 8.22 44.39
C PRO A 894 17.37 8.91 45.47
N SER A 895 16.89 9.97 46.12
CA SER A 895 17.65 10.67 47.16
C SER A 895 18.06 9.77 48.34
N ASP A 896 19.26 10.04 48.87
CA ASP A 896 19.85 9.34 50.01
C ASP A 896 19.85 7.80 49.81
N ASP A 897 20.30 7.35 48.63
CA ASP A 897 20.32 5.93 48.21
C ASP A 897 18.95 5.25 48.34
N TRP A 898 17.93 5.86 47.71
CA TRP A 898 16.56 5.35 47.69
C TRP A 898 15.95 5.14 49.08
N SER A 899 16.34 5.96 50.07
CA SER A 899 15.96 5.82 51.49
C SER A 899 14.46 5.58 51.71
N ALA A 900 13.59 6.30 50.98
CA ALA A 900 12.15 6.15 51.06
C ALA A 900 11.68 4.75 50.63
N LEU A 901 12.21 4.21 49.53
CA LEU A 901 11.89 2.87 49.07
C LEU A 901 12.52 1.80 49.96
N ARG A 902 13.77 1.97 50.42
CA ARG A 902 14.40 1.01 51.34
C ARG A 902 13.66 0.88 52.67
N SER A 903 12.98 1.94 53.11
CA SER A 903 12.24 1.97 54.38
C SER A 903 10.91 1.18 54.39
N VAL A 904 10.39 0.76 53.24
CA VAL A 904 9.13 0.01 53.16
C VAL A 904 9.37 -1.51 53.06
N PRO A 905 8.40 -2.38 53.45
CA PRO A 905 8.56 -3.83 53.38
C PRO A 905 9.01 -4.33 52.00
N GLY A 906 10.07 -5.15 51.98
CA GLY A 906 10.68 -5.69 50.77
C GLY A 906 11.57 -4.70 49.99
N GLY A 907 11.52 -3.41 50.31
CA GLY A 907 12.17 -2.35 49.54
C GLY A 907 13.70 -2.45 49.52
N ASP A 908 14.33 -2.73 50.66
CA ASP A 908 15.79 -2.87 50.73
C ASP A 908 16.33 -4.01 49.85
N ALA A 909 15.65 -5.16 49.85
CA ALA A 909 15.99 -6.28 48.97
C ALA A 909 15.77 -5.97 47.49
N ILE A 910 14.72 -5.20 47.16
CA ILE A 910 14.43 -4.76 45.79
C ILE A 910 15.53 -3.84 45.27
N VAL A 911 15.88 -2.78 46.02
CA VAL A 911 16.91 -1.82 45.61
C VAL A 911 18.28 -2.49 45.54
N SER A 912 18.61 -3.35 46.51
CA SER A 912 19.87 -4.11 46.49
C SER A 912 19.98 -5.04 45.27
N GLY A 913 18.85 -5.54 44.75
CA GLY A 913 18.80 -6.31 43.51
C GLY A 913 19.07 -5.52 42.24
N TRP A 914 19.21 -4.19 42.29
CA TRP A 914 19.49 -3.35 41.13
C TRP A 914 20.97 -3.20 40.81
N VAL A 915 21.87 -3.48 41.77
CA VAL A 915 23.32 -3.24 41.65
C VAL A 915 23.91 -3.89 40.39
N ASP A 916 23.62 -5.16 40.14
CA ASP A 916 24.06 -5.88 38.93
C ASP A 916 23.57 -5.19 37.64
N ARG A 917 22.32 -4.71 37.65
CA ARG A 917 21.72 -4.06 36.48
C ARG A 917 22.36 -2.71 36.23
N GLU A 918 22.64 -1.93 37.28
CA GLU A 918 23.32 -0.64 37.15
C GLU A 918 24.73 -0.82 36.58
N ALA A 919 25.49 -1.82 37.05
CA ALA A 919 26.80 -2.17 36.50
C ALA A 919 26.72 -2.62 35.03
N ALA A 920 25.72 -3.44 34.67
CA ALA A 920 25.52 -3.87 33.29
C ALA A 920 25.15 -2.69 32.36
N LEU A 921 24.28 -1.78 32.81
CA LEU A 921 23.91 -0.57 32.07
C LEU A 921 25.12 0.35 31.85
N ALA A 922 25.94 0.54 32.89
CA ALA A 922 27.17 1.33 32.81
C ALA A 922 28.21 0.70 31.86
N THR A 923 28.23 -0.63 31.74
CA THR A 923 29.08 -1.37 30.78
C THR A 923 28.54 -1.26 29.35
N TYR A 924 27.22 -1.23 29.18
CA TYR A 924 26.58 -1.16 27.87
C TYR A 924 26.65 0.26 27.26
N ARG A 925 26.44 1.31 28.06
CA ARG A 925 26.35 2.71 27.60
C ARG A 925 27.55 3.19 26.76
N PRO A 926 28.81 2.84 27.04
CA PRO A 926 29.98 3.21 26.23
C PRO A 926 29.96 2.67 24.80
N HIS A 927 29.14 1.66 24.51
CA HIS A 927 28.97 1.16 23.14
C HIS A 927 28.11 2.08 22.26
N LEU A 928 27.52 3.17 22.81
CA LEU A 928 26.55 4.03 22.12
C LEU A 928 27.03 5.50 22.08
N PRO A 929 27.43 6.07 20.93
CA PRO A 929 27.62 5.38 19.65
C PRO A 929 28.92 4.58 19.63
N GLY A 930 28.93 3.47 18.91
CA GLY A 930 30.11 2.65 18.70
C GLY A 930 30.02 1.82 17.41
N PRO A 931 31.07 1.04 17.08
CA PRO A 931 31.13 0.27 15.83
C PRO A 931 29.96 -0.70 15.65
N GLY A 932 29.49 -1.32 16.74
CA GLY A 932 28.36 -2.26 16.73
C GLY A 932 26.98 -1.60 16.73
N THR A 933 26.87 -0.27 16.89
CA THR A 933 25.59 0.42 17.10
C THR A 933 25.38 1.60 16.13
N GLN A 934 26.02 1.57 14.96
CA GLN A 934 25.87 2.63 13.97
C GLN A 934 24.42 2.75 13.51
N GLY A 935 23.88 3.98 13.53
CA GLY A 935 22.48 4.25 13.18
C GLY A 935 21.47 3.93 14.29
N ILE A 936 21.93 3.60 15.52
CA ILE A 936 21.09 3.42 16.70
C ILE A 936 21.22 4.67 17.59
N ALA A 937 20.10 5.32 17.89
CA ALA A 937 20.09 6.50 18.77
C ALA A 937 20.06 6.09 20.25
N VAL A 938 20.74 6.86 21.10
CA VAL A 938 20.82 6.60 22.55
C VAL A 938 19.44 6.65 23.21
N ASP A 939 18.60 7.61 22.81
CA ASP A 939 17.25 7.79 23.36
C ASP A 939 16.30 6.64 22.97
N ASP A 940 16.44 6.09 21.76
CA ASP A 940 15.67 4.93 21.30
C ASP A 940 16.03 3.68 22.11
N VAL A 941 17.32 3.53 22.46
CA VAL A 941 17.80 2.45 23.32
C VAL A 941 17.25 2.60 24.74
N LEU A 942 17.29 3.80 25.32
CA LEU A 942 16.74 4.01 26.66
C LEU A 942 15.23 3.74 26.68
N THR A 943 14.48 4.27 25.71
CA THR A 943 13.05 3.97 25.53
C THR A 943 12.81 2.46 25.45
N SER A 944 13.67 1.76 24.71
CA SER A 944 13.61 0.31 24.57
C SER A 944 13.91 -0.45 25.86
N LEU A 945 14.88 0.00 26.66
CA LEU A 945 15.20 -0.59 27.96
C LEU A 945 14.03 -0.46 28.93
N LEU A 946 13.41 0.73 28.98
CA LEU A 946 12.23 0.98 29.80
C LEU A 946 11.06 0.10 29.39
N HIS A 947 10.80 0.00 28.08
CA HIS A 947 9.74 -0.87 27.55
C HIS A 947 9.96 -2.34 27.89
N VAL A 948 11.16 -2.85 27.64
CA VAL A 948 11.44 -4.27 27.90
C VAL A 948 11.42 -4.58 29.40
N HIS A 949 11.86 -3.65 30.25
CA HIS A 949 11.67 -3.76 31.70
C HIS A 949 10.19 -3.82 32.07
N PHE A 950 9.37 -2.90 31.55
CA PHE A 950 7.92 -2.90 31.77
C PHE A 950 7.29 -4.23 31.39
N VAL A 951 7.62 -4.75 30.20
CA VAL A 951 7.09 -6.03 29.72
C VAL A 951 7.52 -7.20 30.61
N ARG A 952 8.76 -7.23 31.10
CA ARG A 952 9.22 -8.25 32.07
C ARG A 952 8.45 -8.17 33.39
N HIS A 953 8.17 -6.95 33.85
CA HIS A 953 7.53 -6.68 35.14
C HIS A 953 6.01 -6.89 35.12
N VAL A 954 5.35 -6.53 34.02
CA VAL A 954 3.88 -6.43 33.91
C VAL A 954 3.35 -7.39 32.84
N ALA A 955 3.37 -6.99 31.57
CA ALA A 955 2.95 -7.75 30.40
C ALA A 955 3.12 -6.85 29.17
N VAL A 956 2.83 -7.36 27.97
CA VAL A 956 2.60 -6.51 26.79
C VAL A 956 1.26 -5.76 26.96
N ASN A 957 1.31 -4.52 27.48
CA ASN A 957 0.16 -3.66 27.79
C ASN A 957 0.52 -2.17 27.69
N PHE A 958 0.38 -1.58 26.49
CA PHE A 958 0.80 -0.20 26.22
C PHE A 958 0.07 0.88 27.05
N PRO A 959 -1.27 0.85 27.23
CA PRO A 959 -1.94 1.85 28.08
C PRO A 959 -1.43 1.87 29.52
N GLU A 960 -1.12 0.70 30.08
CA GLU A 960 -0.59 0.60 31.43
C GLU A 960 0.87 1.08 31.51
N GLU A 961 1.66 0.85 30.45
CA GLU A 961 3.04 1.35 30.32
C GLU A 961 3.08 2.88 30.36
N GLU A 962 2.22 3.54 29.61
CA GLU A 962 2.11 4.99 29.56
C GLU A 962 1.73 5.60 30.92
N VAL A 963 0.84 4.96 31.69
CA VAL A 963 0.54 5.39 33.06
C VAL A 963 1.78 5.30 33.96
N CYS A 964 2.56 4.23 33.84
CA CYS A 964 3.76 4.04 34.66
C CYS A 964 4.86 5.05 34.28
N LEU A 965 5.04 5.33 32.99
CA LEU A 965 5.96 6.36 32.51
C LEU A 965 5.53 7.75 33.02
N TYR A 966 4.24 8.09 32.95
CA TYR A 966 3.70 9.33 33.50
C TYR A 966 4.02 9.48 34.99
N LEU A 967 3.86 8.41 35.78
CA LEU A 967 4.22 8.40 37.20
C LEU A 967 5.72 8.61 37.44
N ALA A 968 6.59 8.00 36.63
CA ALA A 968 8.04 8.22 36.70
C ALA A 968 8.40 9.68 36.39
N ARG A 969 7.76 10.27 35.37
CA ARG A 969 7.90 11.70 35.05
C ARG A 969 7.45 12.61 36.20
N ALA A 970 6.33 12.28 36.84
CA ALA A 970 5.86 13.04 38.00
C ALA A 970 6.85 12.98 39.17
N ALA A 971 7.45 11.81 39.43
CA ALA A 971 8.51 11.66 40.43
C ALA A 971 9.75 12.51 40.07
N ALA A 972 10.14 12.51 38.79
CA ALA A 972 11.25 13.33 38.29
C ALA A 972 11.01 14.83 38.50
N LEU A 973 9.82 15.33 38.16
CA LEU A 973 9.44 16.74 38.40
C LEU A 973 9.51 17.10 39.88
N ALA A 974 8.97 16.25 40.75
CA ALA A 974 8.97 16.49 42.19
C ALA A 974 10.38 16.50 42.77
N TRP A 975 11.24 15.58 42.32
CA TRP A 975 12.66 15.53 42.69
C TRP A 975 13.39 16.80 42.24
N THR A 976 13.25 17.20 40.98
CA THR A 976 13.89 18.40 40.42
C THR A 976 13.45 19.67 41.15
N ALA A 977 12.17 19.76 41.55
CA ALA A 977 11.67 20.88 42.34
C ALA A 977 12.33 20.93 43.74
N ARG A 978 12.48 19.78 44.42
CA ARG A 978 13.13 19.68 45.73
C ARG A 978 14.61 20.02 45.70
N THR A 979 15.34 19.61 44.65
CA THR A 979 16.78 19.84 44.53
C THR A 979 17.12 21.26 44.09
N LYS A 980 16.33 21.87 43.20
CA LYS A 980 16.49 23.29 42.82
C LYS A 980 16.09 24.25 43.94
N GLY A 981 15.10 23.91 44.76
CA GLY A 981 14.69 24.70 45.93
C GLY A 981 15.67 24.66 47.11
N ARG A 982 16.71 23.80 47.08
CA ARG A 982 17.79 23.75 48.09
C ARG A 982 19.02 24.60 47.72
N ALA A 983 19.03 25.25 46.56
CA ALA A 983 20.13 26.09 46.07
C ALA A 983 19.86 27.61 46.21
N SER A 984 19.06 28.03 47.19
CA SER A 984 18.86 29.44 47.56
C SER A 984 19.27 29.71 49.00
#